data_AF-A0A318H2L2-F1
#
_entry.id   AF-A0A318H2L2-F1
#
_cell.length_a   1.000
_cell.length_b   1.000
_cell.length_c   1.000
_cell.angle_alpha   90.00
_cell.angle_beta   90.00
_cell.angle_gamma   90.00
#
_symmetry.space_group_name_H-M   'P 1'
#
loop_
_entity.id
_entity.type
_entity.pdbx_description
1 polymer ?
#
loop_
_entity_poly.entity_id
_entity_poly.type
_entity_poly.pdbx_seq_one_letter_code
_entity_poly.pdbx_strand_id
1 'polypeptide(L)'
;MRTDFRQDGAFMQVSTPFGADVLLLDAMEASEGLSELSSLTLDMRSADTALDASRIIGQPVTVTLQVGEGPKRHFNGIVVRFVHTGGDREFSHYRAEVAPRLWLLTLSRDRAIWQNQSAAEIVKAVLGRFGVGFDDRLSGSYGAIEYCVQHDETAFDFISRLMEAVGIFYFFSSSDGDHQMVLADAAGAHVDCPDGAAVRFLPATGPRQPTDTITSFELEHRLVLQKHTLSDFDPLQPGTALKTEASGTLGKGEVFEWPAGHLTVSAGTALAKLRVQASQVDSQVLRGDGHVYPFAAGTRFTLSGHFRSTLNTTHVLRRVRHTVRDGGYRNHFEAFAASLPFRAPLDTPRPRVLGSQTATVVGPSGEEIWCDQHGRIKVQFHWDRLGRNDENSSCWVRVMQASAGAGFGTLNLPRIGQEVVITHVDGDPDRPLVTGCVYNGTHATPVTLPAHQTQTVLRTRSSKQGTAGNEIRLEDKKDSEEFYLHAQKDMKVEIENDLSVTLTEGSETRTLEKGDRTIEVRTGKEVHSVKGTRELTVTGDETRANEAGFKHTVSGDYTLTVDGDLVLDIGGTILIKSAKSITVQSGTTLTHKAGSSLSNEAATALSNEAGTALTNKAGTSLTNQAGTSLTNKASLGLVNQAGTTLDNKGAMINNKASAMQTVDGGGMLTLKGGLVKIN
;
A
#
# COMPACT_ATOMS: atom_id res chain seq x y z
N MET A 1 -74.93 -15.88 12.06
CA MET A 1 -73.79 -16.78 11.79
C MET A 1 -74.03 -18.08 12.54
N ARG A 2 -73.70 -19.21 11.93
CA ARG A 2 -73.78 -20.52 12.59
C ARG A 2 -72.56 -20.68 13.50
N THR A 3 -72.77 -21.20 14.71
CA THR A 3 -71.72 -21.57 15.68
C THR A 3 -71.49 -23.09 15.61
N ASP A 4 -70.38 -23.57 16.19
CA ASP A 4 -70.06 -25.00 16.39
C ASP A 4 -69.45 -25.78 15.21
N PHE A 5 -68.83 -25.11 14.23
CA PHE A 5 -67.97 -25.79 13.26
C PHE A 5 -66.64 -26.14 13.90
N ARG A 6 -66.21 -27.39 13.79
CA ARG A 6 -64.92 -27.89 14.28
C ARG A 6 -64.07 -28.37 13.11
N GLN A 7 -62.77 -28.12 13.18
CA GLN A 7 -61.78 -28.67 12.24
C GLN A 7 -61.37 -30.11 12.59
N ASP A 8 -61.78 -30.61 13.76
CA ASP A 8 -61.45 -31.96 14.22
C ASP A 8 -61.97 -33.03 13.23
N GLY A 9 -61.10 -33.95 12.83
CA GLY A 9 -61.38 -34.97 11.81
C GLY A 9 -61.45 -34.47 10.36
N ALA A 10 -61.25 -33.16 10.09
CA ALA A 10 -61.16 -32.63 8.73
C ALA A 10 -59.82 -33.00 8.07
N PHE A 11 -59.83 -33.20 6.74
CA PHE A 11 -58.62 -33.50 5.98
C PHE A 11 -57.55 -32.41 6.09
N MET A 12 -57.97 -31.15 6.18
CA MET A 12 -57.10 -30.01 6.42
C MET A 12 -57.50 -29.29 7.69
N GLN A 13 -56.51 -28.93 8.50
CA GLN A 13 -56.68 -28.16 9.72
C GLN A 13 -55.70 -27.00 9.70
N VAL A 14 -56.11 -25.83 10.18
CA VAL A 14 -55.24 -24.66 10.36
C VAL A 14 -55.22 -24.22 11.83
N SER A 15 -54.01 -24.05 12.35
CA SER A 15 -53.73 -23.47 13.66
C SER A 15 -53.26 -22.02 13.48
N THR A 16 -53.97 -21.08 14.10
CA THR A 16 -53.70 -19.64 13.98
C THR A 16 -53.73 -18.94 15.35
N PRO A 17 -53.15 -17.73 15.49
CA PRO A 17 -53.20 -16.94 16.72
C PRO A 17 -54.59 -16.51 17.19
N PHE A 18 -55.63 -16.70 16.36
CA PHE A 18 -57.00 -16.37 16.74
C PHE A 18 -57.65 -17.44 17.63
N GLY A 19 -57.06 -18.63 17.73
CA GLY A 19 -57.58 -19.77 18.49
C GLY A 19 -58.15 -20.87 17.60
N ALA A 20 -58.47 -22.00 18.23
CA ALA A 20 -59.04 -23.14 17.56
C ALA A 20 -60.40 -22.80 16.93
N ASP A 21 -60.67 -23.36 15.75
CA ASP A 21 -61.95 -23.27 15.03
C ASP A 21 -62.43 -21.85 14.67
N VAL A 22 -61.59 -20.82 14.82
CA VAL A 22 -61.93 -19.44 14.41
C VAL A 22 -61.78 -19.25 12.91
N LEU A 23 -60.68 -19.72 12.32
CA LEU A 23 -60.49 -19.78 10.87
C LEU A 23 -60.60 -21.23 10.42
N LEU A 24 -61.47 -21.49 9.45
CA LEU A 24 -61.70 -22.79 8.84
C LEU A 24 -61.08 -22.79 7.44
N LEU A 25 -60.25 -23.79 7.13
CA LEU A 25 -59.52 -23.87 5.87
C LEU A 25 -60.39 -24.49 4.76
N ASP A 26 -60.64 -23.74 3.69
CA ASP A 26 -61.45 -24.19 2.54
C ASP A 26 -60.56 -24.69 1.39
N ALA A 27 -59.44 -24.00 1.13
CA ALA A 27 -58.47 -24.40 0.12
C ALA A 27 -57.04 -24.02 0.49
N MET A 28 -56.10 -24.78 -0.05
CA MET A 28 -54.68 -24.62 0.18
C MET A 28 -53.91 -24.81 -1.13
N GLU A 29 -52.98 -23.90 -1.40
CA GLU A 29 -51.94 -24.08 -2.40
C GLU A 29 -50.58 -23.86 -1.74
N ALA A 30 -49.70 -24.85 -1.82
CA ALA A 30 -48.34 -24.76 -1.27
C ALA A 30 -47.30 -25.08 -2.33
N SER A 31 -46.17 -24.38 -2.32
CA SER A 31 -45.01 -24.68 -3.15
C SER A 31 -43.78 -24.74 -2.27
N GLU A 32 -43.03 -25.83 -2.35
CA GLU A 32 -41.75 -26.05 -1.67
C GLU A 32 -40.69 -26.45 -2.70
N GLY A 33 -39.45 -26.01 -2.54
CA GLY A 33 -38.37 -26.33 -3.48
C GLY A 33 -36.98 -26.26 -2.83
N LEU A 34 -36.02 -26.98 -3.43
CA LEU A 34 -34.61 -26.86 -3.08
C LEU A 34 -34.09 -25.47 -3.45
N SER A 35 -33.49 -24.79 -2.47
CA SER A 35 -32.99 -23.41 -2.56
C SER A 35 -34.05 -22.39 -2.97
N GLU A 36 -35.31 -22.64 -2.62
CA GLU A 36 -36.43 -21.74 -2.90
C GLU A 36 -37.19 -21.41 -1.61
N LEU A 37 -37.69 -20.18 -1.50
CA LEU A 37 -38.62 -19.82 -0.43
C LEU A 37 -39.92 -20.61 -0.63
N SER A 38 -40.32 -21.38 0.38
CA SER A 38 -41.63 -22.00 0.36
C SER A 38 -42.72 -20.92 0.40
N SER A 39 -43.85 -21.21 -0.23
CA SER A 39 -45.01 -20.31 -0.25
C SER A 39 -46.28 -21.09 -0.06
N LEU A 40 -47.20 -20.53 0.72
CA LEU A 40 -48.44 -21.16 1.08
C LEU A 40 -49.57 -20.14 1.02
N THR A 41 -50.59 -20.41 0.19
CA THR A 41 -51.81 -19.61 0.08
C THR A 41 -52.96 -20.38 0.70
N LEU A 42 -53.61 -19.75 1.67
CA LEU A 42 -54.71 -20.33 2.44
C LEU A 42 -55.98 -19.52 2.16
N ASP A 43 -57.00 -20.16 1.60
CA ASP A 43 -58.36 -19.62 1.52
C ASP A 43 -59.14 -20.16 2.72
N MET A 44 -59.63 -19.26 3.57
CA MET A 44 -60.26 -19.60 4.84
C MET A 44 -61.56 -18.83 5.01
N ARG A 45 -62.42 -19.31 5.91
CA ARG A 45 -63.63 -18.63 6.33
C ARG A 45 -63.77 -18.58 7.85
N SER A 46 -64.47 -17.58 8.35
CA SER A 46 -64.74 -17.41 9.78
C SER A 46 -66.16 -16.94 10.01
N ALA A 47 -66.76 -17.40 11.12
CA ALA A 47 -67.99 -16.80 11.64
C ALA A 47 -67.73 -15.40 12.24
N ASP A 48 -66.48 -15.07 12.58
CA ASP A 48 -66.10 -13.74 13.03
C ASP A 48 -65.84 -12.82 11.82
N THR A 49 -66.68 -11.80 11.67
CA THR A 49 -66.60 -10.80 10.60
C THR A 49 -65.65 -9.65 10.90
N ALA A 50 -65.03 -9.64 12.08
CA ALA A 50 -64.22 -8.53 12.60
C ALA A 50 -62.81 -8.98 13.04
N LEU A 51 -62.25 -10.02 12.39
CA LEU A 51 -60.89 -10.47 12.68
C LEU A 51 -59.87 -9.37 12.40
N ASP A 52 -59.12 -8.99 13.44
CA ASP A 52 -58.06 -8.00 13.35
C ASP A 52 -56.80 -8.60 12.71
N ALA A 53 -56.49 -8.16 11.50
CA ALA A 53 -55.30 -8.58 10.75
C ALA A 53 -53.99 -8.36 11.53
N SER A 54 -53.92 -7.37 12.43
CA SER A 54 -52.72 -7.07 13.21
C SER A 54 -52.30 -8.22 14.14
N ARG A 55 -53.26 -9.08 14.54
CA ARG A 55 -53.02 -10.24 15.41
C ARG A 55 -52.42 -11.45 14.69
N ILE A 56 -52.47 -11.50 13.37
CA ILE A 56 -52.01 -12.66 12.59
C ILE A 56 -50.83 -12.34 11.67
N ILE A 57 -50.70 -11.10 11.17
CA ILE A 57 -49.54 -10.69 10.38
C ILE A 57 -48.24 -10.89 11.18
N GLY A 58 -47.26 -11.54 10.56
CA GLY A 58 -45.96 -11.87 11.15
C GLY A 58 -45.98 -13.02 12.16
N GLN A 59 -47.16 -13.57 12.50
CA GLN A 59 -47.30 -14.66 13.45
C GLN A 59 -47.20 -16.03 12.76
N PRO A 60 -46.77 -17.08 13.49
CA PRO A 60 -46.71 -18.43 12.96
C PRO A 60 -48.11 -19.01 12.74
N VAL A 61 -48.27 -19.75 11.64
CA VAL A 61 -49.46 -20.55 11.30
C VAL A 61 -49.01 -21.94 10.87
N THR A 62 -49.74 -22.96 11.32
CA THR A 62 -49.51 -24.36 10.92
C THR A 62 -50.73 -24.89 10.20
N VAL A 63 -50.53 -25.47 9.01
CA VAL A 63 -51.52 -26.29 8.33
C VAL A 63 -51.15 -27.76 8.48
N THR A 64 -52.13 -28.58 8.86
CA THR A 64 -51.98 -30.03 8.99
C THR A 64 -52.87 -30.72 7.97
N LEU A 65 -52.27 -31.57 7.14
CA LEU A 65 -52.98 -32.50 6.25
C LEU A 65 -52.99 -33.90 6.86
N GLN A 66 -54.17 -34.54 6.92
CA GLN A 66 -54.31 -35.90 7.41
C GLN A 66 -55.49 -36.62 6.75
N VAL A 67 -55.24 -37.75 6.07
CA VAL A 67 -56.32 -38.59 5.49
C VAL A 67 -56.72 -39.68 6.48
N GLY A 68 -57.91 -39.59 7.06
CA GLY A 68 -58.38 -40.57 8.06
C GLY A 68 -57.42 -40.65 9.26
N GLU A 69 -57.09 -41.87 9.69
CA GLU A 69 -56.07 -42.14 10.74
C GLU A 69 -54.63 -42.20 10.17
N GLY A 70 -54.40 -41.63 8.98
CA GLY A 70 -53.09 -41.63 8.31
C GLY A 70 -52.07 -40.69 8.95
N PRO A 71 -50.84 -40.62 8.39
CA PRO A 71 -49.78 -39.74 8.87
C PRO A 71 -50.18 -38.26 8.78
N LYS A 72 -49.60 -37.43 9.65
CA LYS A 72 -49.80 -35.97 9.62
C LYS A 72 -48.68 -35.31 8.82
N ARG A 73 -49.04 -34.48 7.84
CA ARG A 73 -48.10 -33.59 7.16
C ARG A 73 -48.34 -32.17 7.62
N HIS A 74 -47.30 -31.52 8.15
CA HIS A 74 -47.35 -30.14 8.60
C HIS A 74 -46.71 -29.20 7.58
N PHE A 75 -47.31 -28.03 7.42
CA PHE A 75 -46.72 -26.88 6.74
C PHE A 75 -46.75 -25.73 7.73
N ASN A 76 -45.59 -25.15 8.04
CA ASN A 76 -45.48 -24.06 9.01
C ASN A 76 -44.70 -22.89 8.41
N GLY A 77 -45.11 -21.69 8.80
CA GLY A 77 -44.46 -20.45 8.41
C GLY A 77 -45.10 -19.25 9.10
N ILE A 78 -44.69 -18.05 8.71
CA ILE A 78 -45.28 -16.79 9.19
C ILE A 78 -46.22 -16.20 8.15
N VAL A 79 -47.30 -15.57 8.59
CA VAL A 79 -48.23 -14.89 7.68
C VAL A 79 -47.62 -13.57 7.21
N VAL A 80 -47.33 -13.45 5.91
CA VAL A 80 -46.74 -12.26 5.29
C VAL A 80 -47.78 -11.35 4.65
N ARG A 81 -48.97 -11.88 4.37
CA ARG A 81 -50.11 -11.13 3.84
C ARG A 81 -51.41 -11.74 4.35
N PHE A 82 -52.35 -10.90 4.76
CA PHE A 82 -53.68 -11.31 5.21
C PHE A 82 -54.73 -10.39 4.58
N VAL A 83 -55.75 -10.96 3.96
CA VAL A 83 -56.74 -10.24 3.15
C VAL A 83 -58.14 -10.69 3.57
N HIS A 84 -59.04 -9.75 3.85
CA HIS A 84 -60.48 -10.02 3.93
C HIS A 84 -61.05 -9.98 2.50
N THR A 85 -61.47 -11.13 1.96
CA THR A 85 -61.85 -11.30 0.55
C THR A 85 -63.36 -11.16 0.30
N GLY A 86 -64.13 -10.79 1.32
CA GLY A 86 -65.58 -10.65 1.27
C GLY A 86 -66.26 -11.64 2.22
N GLY A 87 -67.48 -12.04 1.92
CA GLY A 87 -68.21 -13.01 2.71
C GLY A 87 -69.56 -13.36 2.08
N ASP A 88 -70.24 -14.32 2.67
CA ASP A 88 -71.61 -14.69 2.35
C ASP A 88 -72.54 -14.45 3.55
N ARG A 89 -73.75 -15.03 3.53
CA ARG A 89 -74.74 -14.86 4.61
C ARG A 89 -74.30 -15.54 5.92
N GLU A 90 -73.41 -16.53 5.86
CA GLU A 90 -72.99 -17.36 6.98
C GLU A 90 -71.56 -17.04 7.47
N PHE A 91 -70.63 -16.66 6.58
CA PHE A 91 -69.22 -16.47 6.90
C PHE A 91 -68.57 -15.25 6.23
N SER A 92 -67.54 -14.70 6.88
CA SER A 92 -66.52 -13.86 6.23
C SER A 92 -65.40 -14.73 5.66
N HIS A 93 -64.87 -14.34 4.50
CA HIS A 93 -63.80 -15.04 3.79
C HIS A 93 -62.48 -14.29 3.92
N TYR A 94 -61.40 -15.03 4.10
CA TYR A 94 -60.06 -14.51 4.30
C TYR A 94 -59.06 -15.28 3.44
N ARG A 95 -58.00 -14.59 3.03
CA ARG A 95 -56.84 -15.20 2.38
C ARG A 95 -55.57 -14.86 3.14
N ALA A 96 -54.77 -15.86 3.48
CA ALA A 96 -53.44 -15.67 4.03
C ALA A 96 -52.37 -16.16 3.06
N GLU A 97 -51.30 -15.38 2.89
CA GLU A 97 -50.05 -15.86 2.32
C GLU A 97 -49.06 -16.08 3.47
N VAL A 98 -48.49 -17.28 3.49
CA VAL A 98 -47.57 -17.76 4.50
C VAL A 98 -46.23 -18.09 3.83
N ALA A 99 -45.15 -17.63 4.46
CA ALA A 99 -43.78 -17.83 3.99
C ALA A 99 -42.89 -18.30 5.15
N PRO A 100 -41.75 -18.96 4.89
CA PRO A 100 -40.80 -19.29 5.95
C PRO A 100 -40.23 -18.02 6.57
N ARG A 101 -39.75 -18.08 7.82
CA ARG A 101 -39.08 -16.94 8.49
C ARG A 101 -37.90 -16.41 7.69
N LEU A 102 -37.27 -17.25 6.87
CA LEU A 102 -36.22 -16.85 5.92
C LEU A 102 -36.65 -15.69 5.00
N TRP A 103 -37.94 -15.59 4.67
CA TRP A 103 -38.49 -14.51 3.85
C TRP A 103 -38.28 -13.12 4.47
N LEU A 104 -38.18 -12.99 5.80
CA LEU A 104 -37.93 -11.71 6.47
C LEU A 104 -36.61 -11.06 6.03
N LEU A 105 -35.64 -11.85 5.57
CA LEU A 105 -34.36 -11.34 5.08
C LEU A 105 -34.53 -10.52 3.79
N THR A 106 -35.61 -10.73 3.03
CA THR A 106 -35.94 -9.94 1.83
C THR A 106 -36.40 -8.52 2.17
N LEU A 107 -36.83 -8.28 3.42
CA LEU A 107 -37.22 -6.96 3.94
C LEU A 107 -36.04 -6.21 4.57
N SER A 108 -34.81 -6.64 4.30
CA SER A 108 -33.59 -5.98 4.77
C SER A 108 -32.74 -5.54 3.60
N ARG A 109 -31.93 -4.51 3.78
CA ARG A 109 -30.87 -4.11 2.84
C ARG A 109 -29.80 -3.40 3.65
N ASP A 110 -28.55 -3.82 3.51
CA ASP A 110 -27.47 -3.29 4.33
C ASP A 110 -26.14 -3.27 3.58
N ARG A 111 -25.15 -2.62 4.19
CA ARG A 111 -23.74 -2.77 3.87
C ARG A 111 -22.98 -3.23 5.11
N ALA A 112 -22.30 -4.36 5.00
CA ALA A 112 -21.57 -4.96 6.11
C ALA A 112 -20.31 -5.67 5.63
N ILE A 113 -19.25 -5.57 6.42
CA ILE A 113 -17.98 -6.24 6.17
C ILE A 113 -17.87 -7.46 7.10
N TRP A 114 -17.55 -8.61 6.51
CA TRP A 114 -17.30 -9.88 7.18
C TRP A 114 -15.85 -10.28 6.92
N GLN A 115 -15.10 -10.56 7.98
CA GLN A 115 -13.67 -10.84 7.89
C GLN A 115 -13.32 -12.14 8.59
N ASN A 116 -12.42 -12.89 7.98
CA ASN A 116 -11.85 -14.14 8.50
C ASN A 116 -12.92 -15.16 8.91
N GLN A 117 -13.99 -15.26 8.12
CA GLN A 117 -15.10 -16.20 8.31
C GLN A 117 -15.36 -16.95 7.01
N SER A 118 -15.70 -18.22 7.11
CA SER A 118 -16.16 -19.03 5.98
C SER A 118 -17.56 -18.59 5.54
N ALA A 119 -17.94 -18.91 4.31
CA ALA A 119 -19.30 -18.65 3.81
C ALA A 119 -20.37 -19.30 4.72
N ALA A 120 -20.12 -20.50 5.23
CA ALA A 120 -21.05 -21.18 6.13
C ALA A 120 -21.21 -20.45 7.47
N GLU A 121 -20.14 -19.93 8.06
CA GLU A 121 -20.20 -19.14 9.30
C GLU A 121 -20.96 -17.83 9.09
N ILE A 122 -20.70 -17.13 7.98
CA ILE A 122 -21.41 -15.89 7.61
C ILE A 122 -22.91 -16.16 7.45
N VAL A 123 -23.29 -17.20 6.69
CA VAL A 123 -24.70 -17.58 6.48
C VAL A 123 -25.38 -17.85 7.82
N LYS A 124 -24.78 -18.65 8.70
CA LYS A 124 -25.34 -18.96 10.03
C LYS A 124 -25.47 -17.73 10.91
N ALA A 125 -24.49 -16.83 10.88
CA ALA A 125 -24.53 -15.58 11.63
C ALA A 125 -25.67 -14.66 11.16
N VAL A 126 -25.89 -14.56 9.84
CA VAL A 126 -27.01 -13.81 9.27
C VAL A 126 -28.34 -14.44 9.66
N LEU A 127 -28.51 -15.77 9.49
CA LEU A 127 -29.73 -16.48 9.88
C LEU A 127 -30.08 -16.27 11.36
N GLY A 128 -29.06 -16.31 12.24
CA GLY A 128 -29.22 -16.06 13.67
C GLY A 128 -29.73 -14.64 13.99
N ARG A 129 -29.25 -13.61 13.27
CA ARG A 129 -29.71 -12.21 13.46
C ARG A 129 -31.20 -12.03 13.17
N PHE A 130 -31.77 -12.83 12.26
CA PHE A 130 -33.19 -12.81 11.91
C PHE A 130 -34.01 -13.88 12.67
N GLY A 131 -33.38 -14.64 13.57
CA GLY A 131 -34.03 -15.72 14.31
C GLY A 131 -34.63 -16.78 13.41
N VAL A 132 -33.93 -17.14 12.32
CA VAL A 132 -34.28 -18.29 11.48
C VAL A 132 -33.70 -19.54 12.13
N GLY A 133 -34.56 -20.50 12.49
CA GLY A 133 -34.11 -21.81 12.96
C GLY A 133 -33.54 -22.61 11.79
N PHE A 134 -32.42 -23.30 12.02
CA PHE A 134 -31.80 -24.14 11.00
C PHE A 134 -31.21 -25.44 11.54
N ASP A 135 -31.23 -26.47 10.69
CA ASP A 135 -30.59 -27.77 10.88
C ASP A 135 -29.36 -27.84 9.96
N ASP A 136 -28.17 -27.95 10.57
CA ASP A 136 -26.89 -27.90 9.88
C ASP A 136 -26.43 -29.31 9.48
N ARG A 137 -26.65 -29.67 8.21
CA ARG A 137 -26.25 -30.96 7.62
C ARG A 137 -25.11 -30.82 6.60
N LEU A 138 -24.29 -29.79 6.75
CA LEU A 138 -23.11 -29.59 5.92
C LEU A 138 -22.05 -30.66 6.22
N SER A 139 -21.48 -31.24 5.18
CA SER A 139 -20.46 -32.30 5.27
C SER A 139 -19.07 -31.85 4.78
N GLY A 140 -19.02 -30.77 4.01
CA GLY A 140 -17.82 -30.15 3.49
C GLY A 140 -17.14 -29.21 4.47
N SER A 141 -15.87 -28.90 4.17
CA SER A 141 -15.10 -27.86 4.86
C SER A 141 -15.01 -26.63 3.97
N TYR A 142 -15.25 -25.46 4.56
CA TYR A 142 -15.26 -24.17 3.88
C TYR A 142 -14.14 -23.30 4.42
N GLY A 143 -13.21 -22.89 3.56
CA GLY A 143 -12.10 -22.03 3.94
C GLY A 143 -12.59 -20.65 4.42
N ALA A 144 -11.84 -20.06 5.35
CA ALA A 144 -12.11 -18.69 5.79
C ALA A 144 -11.88 -17.71 4.64
N ILE A 145 -12.82 -16.78 4.47
CA ILE A 145 -12.72 -15.68 3.53
C ILE A 145 -12.10 -14.50 4.29
N GLU A 146 -10.96 -13.98 3.81
CA GLU A 146 -10.28 -12.84 4.45
C GLU A 146 -11.21 -11.63 4.53
N TYR A 147 -11.92 -11.35 3.44
CA TYR A 147 -12.76 -10.17 3.28
C TYR A 147 -13.97 -10.47 2.39
N CYS A 148 -15.17 -10.28 2.93
CA CYS A 148 -16.43 -10.44 2.21
C CYS A 148 -17.40 -9.30 2.59
N VAL A 149 -17.99 -8.66 1.60
CA VAL A 149 -18.81 -7.47 1.76
C VAL A 149 -20.24 -7.80 1.31
N GLN A 150 -21.20 -7.58 2.19
CA GLN A 150 -22.59 -7.36 1.79
C GLN A 150 -22.67 -5.94 1.26
N HIS A 151 -23.02 -5.74 -0.01
CA HIS A 151 -23.02 -4.41 -0.63
C HIS A 151 -24.33 -4.08 -1.33
N ASP A 152 -25.14 -3.22 -0.71
CA ASP A 152 -26.42 -2.75 -1.27
C ASP A 152 -27.35 -3.87 -1.71
N GLU A 153 -27.35 -4.98 -0.98
CA GLU A 153 -28.16 -6.16 -1.25
C GLU A 153 -28.93 -6.59 -0.01
N THR A 154 -30.02 -7.32 -0.21
CA THR A 154 -30.80 -7.84 0.91
C THR A 154 -30.01 -8.91 1.66
N ALA A 155 -30.31 -9.14 2.94
CA ALA A 155 -29.68 -10.25 3.66
C ALA A 155 -29.98 -11.60 2.98
N PHE A 156 -31.13 -11.71 2.29
CA PHE A 156 -31.51 -12.92 1.56
C PHE A 156 -30.63 -13.12 0.33
N ASP A 157 -30.45 -12.09 -0.49
CA ASP A 157 -29.58 -12.14 -1.67
C ASP A 157 -28.13 -12.43 -1.25
N PHE A 158 -27.67 -11.77 -0.18
CA PHE A 158 -26.31 -11.96 0.35
C PHE A 158 -26.02 -13.42 0.71
N ILE A 159 -26.87 -14.06 1.51
CA ILE A 159 -26.64 -15.46 1.88
C ILE A 159 -26.89 -16.41 0.70
N SER A 160 -27.82 -16.07 -0.20
CA SER A 160 -28.14 -16.91 -1.37
C SER A 160 -26.96 -16.98 -2.32
N ARG A 161 -26.39 -15.83 -2.74
CA ARG A 161 -25.19 -15.82 -3.59
C ARG A 161 -24.00 -16.49 -2.94
N LEU A 162 -23.85 -16.40 -1.61
CA LEU A 162 -22.76 -17.07 -0.89
C LEU A 162 -22.96 -18.59 -0.91
N MET A 163 -24.16 -19.06 -0.60
CA MET A 163 -24.51 -20.49 -0.66
C MET A 163 -24.32 -21.05 -2.07
N GLU A 164 -24.84 -20.35 -3.09
CA GLU A 164 -24.66 -20.70 -4.52
C GLU A 164 -23.17 -20.75 -4.91
N ALA A 165 -22.38 -19.78 -4.45
CA ALA A 165 -20.96 -19.70 -4.77
C ALA A 165 -20.19 -20.92 -4.23
N VAL A 166 -20.49 -21.38 -3.01
CA VAL A 166 -19.79 -22.51 -2.36
C VAL A 166 -20.53 -23.85 -2.45
N GLY A 167 -21.67 -23.90 -3.15
CA GLY A 167 -22.44 -25.13 -3.41
C GLY A 167 -23.27 -25.62 -2.23
N ILE A 168 -23.60 -24.74 -1.27
CA ILE A 168 -24.61 -25.00 -0.25
C ILE A 168 -25.98 -24.80 -0.89
N PHE A 169 -26.92 -25.67 -0.55
CA PHE A 169 -28.33 -25.52 -0.86
C PHE A 169 -29.14 -25.68 0.42
N TYR A 170 -30.42 -25.33 0.36
CA TYR A 170 -31.32 -25.48 1.50
C TYR A 170 -32.68 -26.02 1.11
N PHE A 171 -33.44 -26.48 2.11
CA PHE A 171 -34.86 -26.80 2.01
C PHE A 171 -35.49 -26.65 3.39
N PHE A 172 -36.79 -26.88 3.52
CA PHE A 172 -37.50 -26.71 4.79
C PHE A 172 -38.01 -28.03 5.34
N SER A 173 -37.91 -28.17 6.66
CA SER A 173 -38.54 -29.24 7.43
C SER A 173 -39.55 -28.61 8.38
N SER A 174 -40.82 -28.96 8.23
CA SER A 174 -41.91 -28.45 9.07
C SER A 174 -42.40 -29.53 10.04
N SER A 175 -42.70 -29.13 11.26
CA SER A 175 -43.38 -29.92 12.29
C SER A 175 -44.54 -29.09 12.86
N ASP A 176 -45.28 -29.63 13.82
CA ASP A 176 -46.38 -28.89 14.43
C ASP A 176 -45.85 -27.68 15.22
N GLY A 177 -46.18 -26.48 14.74
CA GLY A 177 -45.79 -25.22 15.38
C GLY A 177 -44.36 -24.73 15.07
N ASP A 178 -43.59 -25.48 14.28
CA ASP A 178 -42.18 -25.15 13.99
C ASP A 178 -41.81 -25.42 12.52
N HIS A 179 -40.85 -24.64 12.01
CA HIS A 179 -40.21 -24.88 10.72
C HIS A 179 -38.72 -24.56 10.80
N GLN A 180 -37.90 -25.45 10.26
CA GLN A 180 -36.45 -25.33 10.24
C GLN A 180 -35.95 -25.28 8.80
N MET A 181 -35.00 -24.39 8.54
CA MET A 181 -34.22 -24.39 7.30
C MET A 181 -33.12 -25.46 7.41
N VAL A 182 -33.07 -26.42 6.51
CA VAL A 182 -32.01 -27.43 6.47
C VAL A 182 -30.90 -26.92 5.54
N LEU A 183 -29.68 -26.75 6.06
CA LEU A 183 -28.48 -26.42 5.26
C LEU A 183 -27.80 -27.72 4.82
N ALA A 184 -27.52 -27.85 3.52
CA ALA A 184 -27.00 -29.08 2.94
C ALA A 184 -26.02 -28.83 1.79
N ASP A 185 -25.09 -29.76 1.57
CA ASP A 185 -24.08 -29.69 0.50
C ASP A 185 -23.81 -31.04 -0.20
N ALA A 186 -24.48 -32.10 0.23
CA ALA A 186 -24.24 -33.46 -0.26
C ALA A 186 -25.52 -34.29 -0.26
N ALA A 187 -25.52 -35.37 -1.05
CA ALA A 187 -26.65 -36.28 -1.17
C ALA A 187 -27.06 -36.94 0.16
N GLY A 188 -26.12 -37.06 1.11
CA GLY A 188 -26.37 -37.60 2.45
C GLY A 188 -27.30 -36.75 3.31
N ALA A 189 -27.50 -35.47 2.97
CA ALA A 189 -28.42 -34.59 3.70
C ALA A 189 -29.91 -34.88 3.40
N HIS A 190 -30.20 -35.51 2.26
CA HIS A 190 -31.55 -35.94 1.89
C HIS A 190 -31.94 -37.18 2.70
N VAL A 191 -33.06 -37.07 3.42
CA VAL A 191 -33.66 -38.19 4.16
C VAL A 191 -34.82 -38.77 3.38
N ASP A 192 -35.21 -40.01 3.69
CA ASP A 192 -36.41 -40.61 3.08
C ASP A 192 -37.65 -39.83 3.51
N CYS A 193 -38.56 -39.59 2.57
CA CYS A 193 -39.79 -38.86 2.81
C CYS A 193 -40.61 -39.58 3.89
N PRO A 194 -40.85 -38.95 5.06
CA PRO A 194 -41.67 -39.56 6.10
C PRO A 194 -43.03 -39.95 5.54
N ASP A 195 -43.40 -41.22 5.71
CA ASP A 195 -44.66 -41.81 5.23
C ASP A 195 -44.96 -41.66 3.73
N GLY A 196 -43.96 -41.27 2.94
CA GLY A 196 -44.02 -41.12 1.47
C GLY A 196 -42.80 -41.72 0.77
N ALA A 197 -41.98 -42.50 1.48
CA ALA A 197 -40.73 -43.05 0.97
C ALA A 197 -40.92 -44.15 -0.09
N ALA A 198 -42.05 -44.87 -0.08
CA ALA A 198 -42.38 -45.90 -1.06
C ALA A 198 -43.66 -45.52 -1.79
N VAL A 199 -43.54 -45.28 -3.10
CA VAL A 199 -44.67 -44.86 -3.94
C VAL A 199 -44.74 -45.74 -5.17
N ARG A 200 -45.96 -45.93 -5.68
CA ARG A 200 -46.19 -46.71 -6.90
C ARG A 200 -46.71 -45.83 -8.02
N PHE A 201 -46.25 -46.11 -9.22
CA PHE A 201 -46.88 -45.58 -10.42
C PHE A 201 -48.18 -46.35 -10.69
N LEU A 202 -49.30 -45.64 -10.71
CA LEU A 202 -50.61 -46.19 -11.02
C LEU A 202 -51.36 -45.18 -11.89
N PRO A 203 -51.49 -45.43 -13.21
CA PRO A 203 -52.28 -44.57 -14.09
C PRO A 203 -53.70 -44.40 -13.54
N ALA A 204 -54.28 -43.21 -13.68
CA ALA A 204 -55.59 -42.91 -13.11
C ALA A 204 -56.67 -43.83 -13.72
N THR A 205 -57.24 -44.72 -12.91
CA THR A 205 -58.29 -45.68 -13.32
C THR A 205 -59.69 -45.37 -12.75
N GLY A 206 -59.86 -44.23 -12.06
CA GLY A 206 -61.13 -43.85 -11.43
C GLY A 206 -61.09 -42.52 -10.66
N PRO A 207 -62.20 -42.11 -10.00
CA PRO A 207 -62.35 -40.79 -9.36
C PRO A 207 -61.63 -40.64 -8.01
N ARG A 208 -61.27 -41.75 -7.35
CA ARG A 208 -60.44 -41.75 -6.13
C ARG A 208 -59.15 -42.49 -6.41
N GLN A 209 -58.04 -41.84 -6.10
CA GLN A 209 -56.72 -42.42 -6.18
C GLN A 209 -56.15 -42.64 -4.77
N PRO A 210 -55.45 -43.76 -4.52
CA PRO A 210 -54.76 -43.99 -3.26
C PRO A 210 -53.68 -42.92 -2.99
N THR A 211 -53.45 -42.60 -1.71
CA THR A 211 -52.50 -41.55 -1.30
C THR A 211 -51.03 -41.94 -1.45
N ASP A 212 -50.73 -43.16 -1.93
CA ASP A 212 -49.38 -43.68 -2.20
C ASP A 212 -49.06 -43.74 -3.71
N THR A 213 -49.84 -43.03 -4.54
CA THR A 213 -49.78 -43.16 -6.00
C THR A 213 -49.32 -41.91 -6.74
N ILE A 214 -48.50 -42.15 -7.76
CA ILE A 214 -48.17 -41.21 -8.83
C ILE A 214 -48.95 -41.64 -10.07
N THR A 215 -49.74 -40.71 -10.62
CA THR A 215 -50.66 -40.97 -11.73
C THR A 215 -50.11 -40.53 -13.08
N SER A 216 -49.21 -39.54 -13.09
CA SER A 216 -48.50 -39.08 -14.29
C SER A 216 -47.00 -39.03 -14.02
N PHE A 217 -46.20 -39.39 -15.02
CA PHE A 217 -44.75 -39.45 -14.91
C PHE A 217 -44.09 -39.10 -16.24
N GLU A 218 -43.33 -38.02 -16.25
CA GLU A 218 -42.59 -37.49 -17.39
C GLU A 218 -41.10 -37.46 -17.06
N LEU A 219 -40.27 -38.02 -17.94
CA LEU A 219 -38.82 -37.91 -17.85
C LEU A 219 -38.32 -36.99 -18.96
N GLU A 220 -37.92 -35.77 -18.59
CA GLU A 220 -37.31 -34.79 -19.48
C GLU A 220 -35.79 -35.00 -19.55
N HIS A 221 -35.24 -34.97 -20.76
CA HIS A 221 -33.80 -34.90 -20.99
C HIS A 221 -33.46 -33.55 -21.62
N ARG A 222 -32.46 -32.85 -21.08
CA ARG A 222 -32.03 -31.53 -21.57
C ARG A 222 -30.53 -31.50 -21.84
N LEU A 223 -30.15 -30.69 -22.84
CA LEU A 223 -28.75 -30.34 -23.06
C LEU A 223 -28.27 -29.39 -21.96
N VAL A 224 -27.17 -29.75 -21.29
CA VAL A 224 -26.60 -29.00 -20.16
C VAL A 224 -25.18 -28.55 -20.46
N LEU A 225 -24.62 -27.69 -19.61
CA LEU A 225 -23.24 -27.24 -19.70
C LEU A 225 -22.29 -28.43 -19.51
N GLN A 226 -21.40 -28.67 -20.49
CA GLN A 226 -20.41 -29.73 -20.38
C GLN A 226 -19.19 -29.30 -19.58
N LYS A 227 -18.67 -28.09 -19.82
CA LYS A 227 -17.37 -27.67 -19.28
C LYS A 227 -17.44 -26.28 -18.67
N HIS A 228 -16.80 -26.10 -17.52
CA HIS A 228 -16.61 -24.78 -16.94
C HIS A 228 -15.14 -24.57 -16.62
N THR A 229 -14.58 -23.49 -17.15
CA THR A 229 -13.21 -23.02 -16.89
C THR A 229 -13.27 -21.74 -16.07
N LEU A 230 -12.51 -21.70 -14.97
CA LEU A 230 -12.39 -20.56 -14.06
C LEU A 230 -10.96 -20.03 -14.10
N SER A 231 -10.77 -18.73 -13.91
CA SER A 231 -9.44 -18.15 -13.69
C SER A 231 -9.51 -16.92 -12.79
N ASP A 232 -8.37 -16.59 -12.18
CA ASP A 232 -8.21 -15.40 -11.34
C ASP A 232 -6.74 -14.92 -11.32
N PHE A 233 -6.47 -13.87 -10.56
CA PHE A 233 -5.13 -13.33 -10.32
C PHE A 233 -4.91 -13.02 -8.84
N ASP A 234 -3.89 -13.64 -8.26
CA ASP A 234 -3.39 -13.31 -6.93
C ASP A 234 -2.21 -12.33 -7.04
N PRO A 235 -2.37 -11.05 -6.61
CA PRO A 235 -1.27 -10.10 -6.64
C PRO A 235 -0.12 -10.44 -5.68
N LEU A 236 -0.33 -11.31 -4.68
CA LEU A 236 0.72 -11.77 -3.78
C LEU A 236 1.51 -12.95 -4.37
N GLN A 237 0.91 -13.69 -5.30
CA GLN A 237 1.55 -14.80 -6.02
C GLN A 237 1.30 -14.69 -7.54
N PRO A 238 1.80 -13.62 -8.21
CA PRO A 238 1.44 -13.32 -9.60
C PRO A 238 1.90 -14.37 -10.62
N GLY A 239 2.84 -15.25 -10.26
CA GLY A 239 3.31 -16.36 -11.11
C GLY A 239 2.45 -17.63 -11.03
N THR A 240 1.51 -17.72 -10.10
CA THR A 240 0.67 -18.90 -9.94
C THR A 240 -0.37 -18.98 -11.06
N ALA A 241 -0.36 -20.05 -11.85
CA ALA A 241 -1.35 -20.29 -12.90
C ALA A 241 -2.69 -20.74 -12.29
N LEU A 242 -3.59 -19.80 -12.02
CA LEU A 242 -4.88 -20.05 -11.37
C LEU A 242 -5.99 -20.55 -12.33
N LYS A 243 -5.69 -20.78 -13.62
CA LYS A 243 -6.67 -21.34 -14.56
C LYS A 243 -6.98 -22.79 -14.20
N THR A 244 -8.25 -23.09 -13.94
CA THR A 244 -8.75 -24.43 -13.58
C THR A 244 -10.01 -24.77 -14.35
N GLU A 245 -10.33 -26.05 -14.51
CA GLU A 245 -11.53 -26.48 -15.23
C GLU A 245 -12.12 -27.77 -14.65
N ALA A 246 -13.42 -27.97 -14.89
CA ALA A 246 -14.10 -29.22 -14.67
C ALA A 246 -15.03 -29.53 -15.85
N SER A 247 -15.24 -30.82 -16.09
CA SER A 247 -16.09 -31.31 -17.17
C SER A 247 -17.09 -32.35 -16.63
N GLY A 248 -18.35 -32.21 -17.04
CA GLY A 248 -19.41 -33.19 -16.84
C GLY A 248 -19.35 -34.29 -17.90
N THR A 249 -20.04 -35.40 -17.64
CA THR A 249 -20.13 -36.52 -18.57
C THR A 249 -21.18 -36.30 -19.66
N LEU A 250 -22.18 -35.45 -19.38
CA LEU A 250 -23.27 -35.09 -20.29
C LEU A 250 -23.16 -33.62 -20.72
N GLY A 251 -23.91 -33.26 -21.76
CA GLY A 251 -24.01 -31.88 -22.23
C GLY A 251 -23.08 -31.52 -23.39
N LYS A 252 -23.12 -30.23 -23.77
CA LYS A 252 -22.25 -29.58 -24.76
C LYS A 252 -21.99 -28.13 -24.34
N GLY A 253 -21.00 -27.49 -24.95
CA GLY A 253 -20.64 -26.09 -24.69
C GLY A 253 -19.74 -25.91 -23.48
N GLU A 254 -19.11 -24.73 -23.42
CA GLU A 254 -18.16 -24.35 -22.37
C GLU A 254 -18.40 -22.91 -21.91
N VAL A 255 -18.18 -22.67 -20.62
CA VAL A 255 -18.23 -21.32 -20.01
C VAL A 255 -16.85 -20.99 -19.46
N PHE A 256 -16.45 -19.73 -19.61
CA PHE A 256 -15.27 -19.15 -18.97
C PHE A 256 -15.70 -18.04 -18.00
N GLU A 257 -15.29 -18.14 -16.73
CA GLU A 257 -15.59 -17.16 -15.67
C GLU A 257 -14.31 -16.45 -15.21
N TRP A 258 -14.37 -15.11 -15.22
CA TRP A 258 -13.36 -14.21 -14.67
C TRP A 258 -14.03 -12.98 -14.05
N PRO A 259 -13.59 -12.52 -12.86
CA PRO A 259 -12.78 -13.24 -11.88
C PRO A 259 -13.64 -14.28 -11.11
N ALA A 260 -13.07 -15.41 -10.72
CA ALA A 260 -13.81 -16.52 -10.10
C ALA A 260 -13.75 -16.54 -8.55
N GLY A 261 -12.84 -15.79 -7.94
CA GLY A 261 -12.71 -15.60 -6.49
C GLY A 261 -11.79 -16.60 -5.77
N HIS A 262 -10.97 -17.38 -6.48
CA HIS A 262 -10.07 -18.37 -5.87
C HIS A 262 -8.60 -17.96 -5.94
N LEU A 263 -7.85 -18.22 -4.87
CA LEU A 263 -6.41 -17.96 -4.77
C LEU A 263 -5.55 -19.24 -4.85
N THR A 264 -6.18 -20.41 -5.01
CA THR A 264 -5.47 -21.69 -5.15
C THR A 264 -6.08 -22.55 -6.24
N VAL A 265 -5.26 -23.40 -6.86
CA VAL A 265 -5.68 -24.34 -7.93
C VAL A 265 -6.71 -25.36 -7.40
N SER A 266 -6.56 -25.82 -6.15
CA SER A 266 -7.51 -26.76 -5.55
C SER A 266 -8.88 -26.14 -5.34
N ALA A 267 -8.94 -24.89 -4.84
CA ALA A 267 -10.19 -24.16 -4.68
C ALA A 267 -10.86 -23.88 -6.04
N GLY A 268 -10.10 -23.44 -7.05
CA GLY A 268 -10.63 -23.23 -8.41
C GLY A 268 -11.19 -24.51 -9.04
N THR A 269 -10.50 -25.65 -8.87
CA THR A 269 -10.99 -26.95 -9.35
C THR A 269 -12.27 -27.37 -8.65
N ALA A 270 -12.36 -27.15 -7.33
CA ALA A 270 -13.56 -27.43 -6.56
C ALA A 270 -14.75 -26.56 -7.02
N LEU A 271 -14.54 -25.25 -7.19
CA LEU A 271 -15.56 -24.33 -7.71
C LEU A 271 -16.03 -24.76 -9.10
N ALA A 272 -15.11 -25.05 -10.04
CA ALA A 272 -15.47 -25.46 -11.39
C ALA A 272 -16.37 -26.71 -11.38
N LYS A 273 -16.07 -27.68 -10.49
CA LYS A 273 -16.89 -28.87 -10.29
C LYS A 273 -18.29 -28.52 -9.79
N LEU A 274 -18.43 -27.61 -8.82
CA LEU A 274 -19.73 -27.18 -8.31
C LEU A 274 -20.58 -26.54 -9.41
N ARG A 275 -19.99 -25.68 -10.25
CA ARG A 275 -20.70 -25.01 -11.34
C ARG A 275 -21.21 -25.99 -12.39
N VAL A 276 -20.38 -26.95 -12.78
CA VAL A 276 -20.79 -28.02 -13.70
C VAL A 276 -21.91 -28.85 -13.07
N GLN A 277 -21.77 -29.27 -11.81
CA GLN A 277 -22.79 -30.05 -11.11
C GLN A 277 -24.15 -29.34 -11.03
N ALA A 278 -24.16 -28.02 -10.82
CA ALA A 278 -25.38 -27.21 -10.82
C ALA A 278 -26.15 -27.29 -12.14
N SER A 279 -25.45 -27.40 -13.28
CA SER A 279 -26.09 -27.59 -14.59
C SER A 279 -26.43 -29.06 -14.86
N GLN A 280 -25.60 -30.01 -14.42
CA GLN A 280 -25.76 -31.43 -14.74
C GLN A 280 -27.02 -32.06 -14.14
N VAL A 281 -27.53 -31.54 -13.01
CA VAL A 281 -28.79 -32.03 -12.41
C VAL A 281 -30.00 -31.79 -13.33
N ASP A 282 -29.95 -30.77 -14.18
CA ASP A 282 -31.01 -30.47 -15.16
C ASP A 282 -30.95 -31.36 -16.41
N SER A 283 -29.92 -32.20 -16.54
CA SER A 283 -29.79 -33.10 -17.71
C SER A 283 -30.91 -34.13 -17.78
N GLN A 284 -31.45 -34.49 -16.61
CA GLN A 284 -32.53 -35.45 -16.44
C GLN A 284 -33.45 -34.97 -15.31
N VAL A 285 -34.60 -34.41 -15.68
CA VAL A 285 -35.60 -33.93 -14.72
C VAL A 285 -36.85 -34.76 -14.86
N LEU A 286 -37.45 -35.05 -13.72
CA LEU A 286 -38.51 -36.01 -13.61
C LEU A 286 -39.74 -35.28 -13.06
N ARG A 287 -40.80 -35.14 -13.86
CA ARG A 287 -42.03 -34.44 -13.46
C ARG A 287 -43.17 -35.41 -13.30
N GLY A 288 -44.05 -35.16 -12.34
CA GLY A 288 -45.21 -36.02 -12.15
C GLY A 288 -46.34 -35.38 -11.38
N ASP A 289 -47.51 -35.99 -11.51
CA ASP A 289 -48.70 -35.69 -10.74
C ASP A 289 -49.06 -36.89 -9.88
N GLY A 290 -49.49 -36.65 -8.65
CA GLY A 290 -49.86 -37.71 -7.72
C GLY A 290 -50.76 -37.24 -6.58
N HIS A 291 -51.03 -38.16 -5.66
CA HIS A 291 -51.88 -37.95 -4.49
C HIS A 291 -51.12 -38.17 -3.16
N VAL A 292 -49.79 -38.06 -3.21
CA VAL A 292 -48.91 -38.31 -2.07
C VAL A 292 -48.74 -37.03 -1.25
N TYR A 293 -49.65 -36.85 -0.29
CA TYR A 293 -49.64 -35.69 0.61
C TYR A 293 -48.44 -35.56 1.55
N PRO A 294 -47.72 -36.63 1.93
CA PRO A 294 -46.51 -36.49 2.72
C PRO A 294 -45.29 -35.92 1.97
N PHE A 295 -45.33 -35.83 0.63
CA PHE A 295 -44.18 -35.37 -0.17
C PHE A 295 -43.65 -33.99 0.29
N ALA A 296 -42.32 -33.87 0.30
CA ALA A 296 -41.61 -32.69 0.77
C ALA A 296 -40.34 -32.47 -0.06
N ALA A 297 -40.09 -31.23 -0.50
CA ALA A 297 -38.84 -30.91 -1.18
C ALA A 297 -37.62 -31.23 -0.28
N GLY A 298 -36.56 -31.77 -0.89
CA GLY A 298 -35.35 -32.21 -0.19
C GLY A 298 -35.40 -33.61 0.42
N THR A 299 -36.52 -34.32 0.30
CA THR A 299 -36.66 -35.73 0.73
C THR A 299 -36.59 -36.72 -0.45
N ARG A 300 -36.38 -37.99 -0.14
CA ARG A 300 -36.27 -39.08 -1.12
C ARG A 300 -37.52 -39.95 -1.16
N PHE A 301 -37.85 -40.45 -2.34
CA PHE A 301 -38.83 -41.52 -2.51
C PHE A 301 -38.31 -42.59 -3.46
N THR A 302 -38.78 -43.82 -3.32
CA THR A 302 -38.51 -44.93 -4.21
C THR A 302 -39.75 -45.25 -5.02
N LEU A 303 -39.63 -45.13 -6.34
CA LEU A 303 -40.69 -45.46 -7.28
C LEU A 303 -40.75 -46.98 -7.51
N SER A 304 -41.96 -47.51 -7.56
CA SER A 304 -42.23 -48.89 -7.96
C SER A 304 -43.40 -48.97 -8.94
N GLY A 305 -43.56 -50.09 -9.64
CA GLY A 305 -44.72 -50.33 -10.51
C GLY A 305 -44.74 -49.54 -11.82
N HIS A 306 -43.73 -48.72 -12.13
CA HIS A 306 -43.62 -48.05 -13.42
C HIS A 306 -43.24 -49.07 -14.52
N PHE A 307 -43.90 -48.99 -15.68
CA PHE A 307 -43.73 -49.94 -16.79
C PHE A 307 -42.31 -49.94 -17.38
N ARG A 308 -41.61 -48.80 -17.31
CA ARG A 308 -40.17 -48.69 -17.59
C ARG A 308 -39.38 -48.97 -16.31
N SER A 309 -38.77 -50.15 -16.23
CA SER A 309 -38.07 -50.65 -15.04
C SER A 309 -36.93 -49.76 -14.54
N THR A 310 -36.23 -49.06 -15.44
CA THR A 310 -35.12 -48.15 -15.09
C THR A 310 -35.57 -46.94 -14.26
N LEU A 311 -36.87 -46.64 -14.21
CA LEU A 311 -37.43 -45.54 -13.42
C LEU A 311 -37.82 -45.96 -12.00
N ASN A 312 -37.92 -47.27 -11.74
CA ASN A 312 -38.23 -47.83 -10.42
C ASN A 312 -37.00 -47.80 -9.51
N THR A 313 -36.58 -46.59 -9.15
CA THR A 313 -35.39 -46.30 -8.36
C THR A 313 -35.69 -45.18 -7.38
N THR A 314 -34.70 -44.80 -6.57
CA THR A 314 -34.79 -43.70 -5.62
C THR A 314 -34.53 -42.36 -6.32
N HIS A 315 -35.44 -41.43 -6.07
CA HIS A 315 -35.40 -40.05 -6.58
C HIS A 315 -35.44 -39.07 -5.40
N VAL A 316 -34.90 -37.87 -5.60
CA VAL A 316 -34.96 -36.76 -4.66
C VAL A 316 -35.99 -35.76 -5.17
N LEU A 317 -36.92 -35.33 -4.31
CA LEU A 317 -37.88 -34.26 -4.63
C LEU A 317 -37.17 -32.92 -4.67
N ARG A 318 -37.10 -32.32 -5.85
CA ARG A 318 -36.56 -30.97 -6.06
C ARG A 318 -37.60 -29.92 -5.71
N ARG A 319 -38.83 -30.08 -6.19
CA ARG A 319 -39.93 -29.14 -6.00
C ARG A 319 -41.24 -29.90 -5.86
N VAL A 320 -42.12 -29.45 -4.98
CA VAL A 320 -43.47 -30.00 -4.81
C VAL A 320 -44.46 -28.87 -4.72
N ARG A 321 -45.53 -28.94 -5.51
CA ARG A 321 -46.70 -28.08 -5.42
C ARG A 321 -47.88 -28.89 -4.96
N HIS A 322 -48.45 -28.51 -3.82
CA HIS A 322 -49.62 -29.12 -3.21
C HIS A 322 -50.84 -28.27 -3.53
N THR A 323 -51.94 -28.91 -3.92
CA THR A 323 -53.23 -28.25 -4.12
C THR A 323 -54.29 -29.05 -3.41
N VAL A 324 -55.03 -28.37 -2.53
CA VAL A 324 -56.25 -28.87 -1.93
C VAL A 324 -57.38 -27.91 -2.25
N ARG A 325 -58.37 -28.41 -3.00
CA ARG A 325 -59.60 -27.70 -3.35
C ARG A 325 -60.75 -28.70 -3.37
N ASP A 326 -61.96 -28.27 -3.01
CA ASP A 326 -63.19 -29.07 -3.08
C ASP A 326 -63.10 -30.44 -2.38
N GLY A 327 -62.30 -30.53 -1.31
CA GLY A 327 -62.08 -31.76 -0.54
C GLY A 327 -61.16 -32.80 -1.19
N GLY A 328 -60.47 -32.47 -2.29
CA GLY A 328 -59.51 -33.33 -2.97
C GLY A 328 -58.07 -32.79 -2.85
N TYR A 329 -57.12 -33.69 -2.59
CA TYR A 329 -55.68 -33.39 -2.62
C TYR A 329 -55.05 -33.89 -3.93
N ARG A 330 -54.13 -33.08 -4.47
CA ARG A 330 -53.19 -33.47 -5.52
C ARG A 330 -51.85 -32.76 -5.31
N ASN A 331 -50.77 -33.36 -5.80
CA ASN A 331 -49.52 -32.66 -5.99
C ASN A 331 -48.96 -32.80 -7.39
N HIS A 332 -48.24 -31.76 -7.80
CA HIS A 332 -47.31 -31.80 -8.91
C HIS A 332 -45.89 -31.71 -8.35
N PHE A 333 -44.96 -32.52 -8.84
CA PHE A 333 -43.60 -32.54 -8.32
C PHE A 333 -42.55 -32.60 -9.43
N GLU A 334 -41.36 -32.08 -9.12
CA GLU A 334 -40.13 -32.27 -9.88
C GLU A 334 -39.14 -33.04 -9.02
N ALA A 335 -38.45 -34.00 -9.61
CA ALA A 335 -37.48 -34.85 -8.96
C ALA A 335 -36.28 -35.13 -9.88
N PHE A 336 -35.19 -35.61 -9.29
CA PHE A 336 -34.01 -36.08 -10.00
C PHE A 336 -33.50 -37.37 -9.37
N ALA A 337 -32.69 -38.13 -10.10
CA ALA A 337 -32.13 -39.37 -9.60
C ALA A 337 -31.25 -39.12 -8.37
N ALA A 338 -31.42 -39.90 -7.30
CA ALA A 338 -30.67 -39.70 -6.05
C ALA A 338 -29.14 -39.88 -6.18
N SER A 339 -28.67 -40.46 -7.29
CA SER A 339 -27.25 -40.59 -7.63
C SER A 339 -26.62 -39.29 -8.13
N LEU A 340 -27.40 -38.29 -8.54
CA LEU A 340 -26.90 -37.00 -9.01
C LEU A 340 -26.78 -36.02 -7.83
N PRO A 341 -25.63 -35.34 -7.66
CA PRO A 341 -25.52 -34.29 -6.66
C PRO A 341 -26.29 -33.05 -7.09
N PHE A 342 -27.09 -32.49 -6.18
CA PHE A 342 -27.72 -31.18 -6.38
C PHE A 342 -26.77 -30.06 -5.97
N ARG A 343 -26.72 -29.00 -6.79
CA ARG A 343 -26.10 -27.72 -6.46
C ARG A 343 -27.05 -26.63 -6.93
N ALA A 344 -27.22 -25.59 -6.12
CA ALA A 344 -28.01 -24.44 -6.54
C ALA A 344 -27.33 -23.76 -7.76
N PRO A 345 -28.10 -23.34 -8.77
CA PRO A 345 -27.59 -22.48 -9.83
C PRO A 345 -27.17 -21.10 -9.28
N LEU A 346 -26.31 -20.39 -10.01
CA LEU A 346 -25.90 -19.02 -9.67
C LEU A 346 -26.90 -18.01 -10.21
N ASP A 347 -28.07 -17.99 -9.62
CA ASP A 347 -29.15 -17.11 -10.04
C ASP A 347 -29.08 -15.76 -9.32
N THR A 348 -28.54 -15.71 -8.11
CA THR A 348 -28.47 -14.48 -7.32
C THR A 348 -27.34 -13.57 -7.84
N PRO A 349 -27.66 -12.35 -8.33
CA PRO A 349 -26.65 -11.45 -8.87
C PRO A 349 -25.62 -11.06 -7.82
N ARG A 350 -24.32 -11.09 -8.18
CA ARG A 350 -23.28 -10.51 -7.32
C ARG A 350 -23.41 -8.97 -7.31
N PRO A 351 -23.30 -8.32 -6.13
CA PRO A 351 -23.31 -6.87 -6.06
C PRO A 351 -22.09 -6.28 -6.78
N ARG A 352 -22.25 -5.09 -7.34
CA ARG A 352 -21.16 -4.35 -8.00
C ARG A 352 -21.09 -2.92 -7.50
N VAL A 353 -19.88 -2.43 -7.24
CA VAL A 353 -19.61 -1.02 -6.97
C VAL A 353 -19.33 -0.32 -8.31
N LEU A 354 -20.26 0.53 -8.74
CA LEU A 354 -20.21 1.16 -10.08
C LEU A 354 -19.20 2.31 -10.21
N GLY A 355 -18.63 2.79 -9.10
CA GLY A 355 -17.70 3.92 -9.11
C GLY A 355 -16.74 3.89 -7.93
N SER A 356 -15.93 4.93 -7.82
CA SER A 356 -15.01 5.08 -6.70
C SER A 356 -15.74 5.64 -5.47
N GLN A 357 -15.27 5.24 -4.30
CA GLN A 357 -15.71 5.76 -3.01
C GLN A 357 -14.52 6.42 -2.32
N THR A 358 -14.75 7.18 -1.26
CA THR A 358 -13.69 7.60 -0.35
C THR A 358 -13.78 6.84 0.97
N ALA A 359 -12.63 6.69 1.62
CA ALA A 359 -12.49 6.02 2.90
C ALA A 359 -11.37 6.69 3.70
N THR A 360 -11.43 6.56 5.02
CA THR A 360 -10.40 7.07 5.93
C THR A 360 -9.37 5.98 6.19
N VAL A 361 -8.07 6.29 6.10
CA VAL A 361 -7.01 5.35 6.48
C VAL A 361 -7.02 5.14 8.00
N VAL A 362 -6.91 3.89 8.45
CA VAL A 362 -6.97 3.51 9.87
C VAL A 362 -5.86 2.53 10.24
N GLY A 363 -5.61 2.41 11.53
CA GLY A 363 -4.60 1.52 12.10
C GLY A 363 -4.58 1.59 13.63
N PRO A 364 -3.60 0.94 14.27
CA PRO A 364 -3.53 0.87 15.72
C PRO A 364 -3.38 2.25 16.37
N SER A 365 -3.95 2.40 17.57
CA SER A 365 -3.80 3.63 18.35
C SER A 365 -2.33 3.95 18.63
N GLY A 366 -1.93 5.21 18.38
CA GLY A 366 -0.56 5.69 18.59
C GLY A 366 0.38 5.51 17.39
N GLU A 367 -0.09 4.91 16.30
CA GLU A 367 0.60 4.88 15.01
C GLU A 367 0.18 6.07 14.12
N GLU A 368 1.09 6.52 13.26
CA GLU A 368 0.77 7.46 12.17
C GLU A 368 0.69 6.76 10.81
N ILE A 369 1.38 5.63 10.67
CA ILE A 369 1.50 4.85 9.44
C ILE A 369 1.32 3.38 9.82
N TRP A 370 0.40 2.71 9.16
CA TRP A 370 0.17 1.27 9.35
C TRP A 370 0.09 0.59 7.99
N CYS A 371 1.15 -0.13 7.64
CA CYS A 371 1.23 -0.86 6.39
C CYS A 371 1.88 -2.24 6.57
N ASP A 372 1.65 -3.12 5.62
CA ASP A 372 2.32 -4.42 5.56
C ASP A 372 3.56 -4.41 4.64
N GLN A 373 4.19 -5.57 4.46
CA GLN A 373 5.38 -5.76 3.61
C GLN A 373 5.16 -5.43 2.12
N HIS A 374 3.90 -5.30 1.67
CA HIS A 374 3.53 -4.96 0.30
C HIS A 374 3.10 -3.49 0.16
N GLY A 375 3.22 -2.68 1.21
CA GLY A 375 2.77 -1.29 1.21
C GLY A 375 1.25 -1.14 1.16
N ARG A 376 0.50 -2.16 1.60
CA ARG A 376 -0.97 -2.11 1.74
C ARG A 376 -1.34 -1.39 3.03
N ILE A 377 -2.49 -0.75 3.06
CA ILE A 377 -3.02 -0.04 4.24
C ILE A 377 -4.39 -0.61 4.63
N LYS A 378 -4.92 -0.19 5.78
CA LYS A 378 -6.31 -0.46 6.17
C LYS A 378 -7.14 0.81 6.15
N VAL A 379 -8.43 0.68 5.89
CA VAL A 379 -9.36 1.80 5.73
C VAL A 379 -10.68 1.55 6.45
N GLN A 380 -11.36 2.62 6.84
CA GLN A 380 -12.75 2.62 7.24
C GLN A 380 -13.58 3.29 6.15
N PHE A 381 -14.51 2.55 5.55
CA PHE A 381 -15.50 3.12 4.64
C PHE A 381 -16.52 3.95 5.40
N HIS A 382 -16.99 5.05 4.80
CA HIS A 382 -17.96 5.95 5.45
C HIS A 382 -19.33 5.32 5.69
N TRP A 383 -19.68 4.27 4.94
CA TRP A 383 -20.92 3.52 5.11
C TRP A 383 -20.78 2.36 6.11
N ASP A 384 -19.56 2.00 6.52
CA ASP A 384 -19.35 0.92 7.48
C ASP A 384 -19.65 1.42 8.90
N ARG A 385 -20.77 0.92 9.44
CA ARG A 385 -21.28 1.26 10.77
C ARG A 385 -20.76 0.32 11.87
N LEU A 386 -20.17 -0.82 11.50
CA LEU A 386 -19.74 -1.86 12.43
C LEU A 386 -18.25 -1.76 12.77
N GLY A 387 -17.45 -1.18 11.86
CA GLY A 387 -16.04 -0.88 12.09
C GLY A 387 -15.83 0.14 13.21
N ARG A 388 -14.64 0.08 13.81
CA ARG A 388 -14.27 0.85 15.02
C ARG A 388 -13.25 1.95 14.75
N ASN A 389 -12.96 2.22 13.47
CA ASN A 389 -11.86 3.08 13.03
C ASN A 389 -10.48 2.60 13.54
N ASP A 390 -10.22 1.30 13.47
CA ASP A 390 -9.00 0.67 13.99
C ASP A 390 -8.39 -0.31 12.96
N GLU A 391 -7.35 -1.05 13.36
CA GLU A 391 -6.69 -2.03 12.50
C GLU A 391 -7.56 -3.23 12.11
N ASN A 392 -8.81 -3.33 12.58
CA ASN A 392 -9.75 -4.41 12.27
C ASN A 392 -10.88 -3.96 11.34
N SER A 393 -10.91 -2.69 10.92
CA SER A 393 -11.97 -2.14 10.06
C SER A 393 -12.03 -2.74 8.65
N SER A 394 -10.90 -3.14 8.08
CA SER A 394 -10.84 -3.73 6.73
C SER A 394 -9.72 -4.76 6.58
N CYS A 395 -9.74 -5.43 5.42
CA CYS A 395 -8.58 -6.15 4.91
C CYS A 395 -7.44 -5.20 4.51
N TRP A 396 -6.31 -5.78 4.12
CA TRP A 396 -5.19 -5.03 3.56
C TRP A 396 -5.48 -4.59 2.12
N VAL A 397 -5.61 -3.28 1.92
CA VAL A 397 -5.92 -2.65 0.63
C VAL A 397 -4.64 -2.17 -0.03
N ARG A 398 -4.39 -2.60 -1.28
CA ARG A 398 -3.24 -2.16 -2.08
C ARG A 398 -3.35 -0.67 -2.41
N VAL A 399 -2.20 -0.01 -2.53
CA VAL A 399 -2.12 1.42 -2.87
C VAL A 399 -1.47 1.64 -4.22
N MET A 400 -2.20 2.27 -5.14
CA MET A 400 -1.67 2.74 -6.41
C MET A 400 -0.47 3.65 -6.17
N GLN A 401 0.63 3.34 -6.84
CA GLN A 401 1.83 4.18 -6.90
C GLN A 401 1.90 4.84 -8.28
N ALA A 402 2.59 5.98 -8.38
CA ALA A 402 2.77 6.67 -9.66
C ALA A 402 3.64 5.84 -10.63
N SER A 403 4.61 5.10 -10.10
CA SER A 403 5.41 4.10 -10.82
C SER A 403 5.83 2.98 -9.86
N ALA A 404 5.77 1.71 -10.30
CA ALA A 404 6.14 0.55 -9.50
C ALA A 404 6.79 -0.54 -10.36
N GLY A 405 8.09 -0.78 -10.14
CA GLY A 405 8.89 -1.82 -10.77
C GLY A 405 9.56 -2.76 -9.76
N ALA A 406 10.34 -3.72 -10.26
CA ALA A 406 11.05 -4.69 -9.42
C ALA A 406 12.20 -4.02 -8.64
N GLY A 407 11.90 -3.51 -7.45
CA GLY A 407 12.88 -2.83 -6.58
C GLY A 407 13.12 -1.36 -6.90
N PHE A 408 12.28 -0.73 -7.74
CA PHE A 408 12.38 0.68 -8.08
C PHE A 408 10.98 1.29 -8.31
N GLY A 409 10.86 2.62 -8.25
CA GLY A 409 9.61 3.34 -8.45
C GLY A 409 9.35 4.38 -7.36
N THR A 410 8.08 4.79 -7.25
CA THR A 410 7.61 5.71 -6.21
C THR A 410 6.95 4.91 -5.09
N LEU A 411 7.15 5.32 -3.84
CA LEU A 411 6.43 4.76 -2.69
C LEU A 411 5.93 5.89 -1.78
N ASN A 412 4.63 6.20 -1.89
CA ASN A 412 3.95 7.14 -1.03
C ASN A 412 2.80 6.41 -0.32
N LEU A 413 2.97 6.21 0.99
CA LEU A 413 1.98 5.51 1.82
C LEU A 413 1.02 6.52 2.46
N PRO A 414 -0.30 6.39 2.22
CA PRO A 414 -1.30 7.14 2.95
C PRO A 414 -1.20 6.85 4.45
N ARG A 415 -1.29 7.92 5.25
CA ARG A 415 -1.17 7.89 6.72
C ARG A 415 -2.54 7.78 7.38
N ILE A 416 -2.57 7.26 8.60
CA ILE A 416 -3.80 7.16 9.41
C ILE A 416 -4.47 8.54 9.50
N GLY A 417 -5.78 8.57 9.28
CA GLY A 417 -6.60 9.78 9.22
C GLY A 417 -6.75 10.39 7.83
N GLN A 418 -5.85 10.12 6.89
CA GLN A 418 -5.97 10.67 5.53
C GLN A 418 -7.14 10.06 4.78
N GLU A 419 -7.70 10.82 3.83
CA GLU A 419 -8.77 10.36 2.95
C GLU A 419 -8.20 9.82 1.64
N VAL A 420 -8.61 8.59 1.30
CA VAL A 420 -8.18 7.87 0.11
C VAL A 420 -9.36 7.54 -0.78
N VAL A 421 -9.11 7.49 -2.09
CA VAL A 421 -10.09 7.08 -3.11
C VAL A 421 -9.96 5.58 -3.35
N ILE A 422 -11.02 4.84 -3.08
CA ILE A 422 -11.12 3.39 -3.27
C ILE A 422 -11.86 3.09 -4.57
N THR A 423 -11.22 2.32 -5.44
CA THR A 423 -11.86 1.68 -6.60
C THR A 423 -11.89 0.18 -6.37
N HIS A 424 -12.90 -0.50 -6.89
CA HIS A 424 -13.08 -1.93 -6.72
C HIS A 424 -12.70 -2.64 -8.03
N VAL A 425 -11.75 -3.57 -7.99
CA VAL A 425 -11.28 -4.29 -9.18
C VAL A 425 -12.44 -5.10 -9.76
N ASP A 426 -12.69 -4.96 -11.07
CA ASP A 426 -13.86 -5.53 -11.77
C ASP A 426 -15.25 -5.10 -11.19
N GLY A 427 -15.26 -4.06 -10.35
CA GLY A 427 -16.44 -3.61 -9.61
C GLY A 427 -16.79 -4.50 -8.42
N ASP A 428 -15.94 -5.45 -8.02
CA ASP A 428 -16.19 -6.40 -6.94
C ASP A 428 -15.98 -5.74 -5.55
N PRO A 429 -17.03 -5.61 -4.70
CA PRO A 429 -16.91 -5.05 -3.36
C PRO A 429 -15.84 -5.72 -2.49
N ASP A 430 -15.50 -6.98 -2.77
CA ASP A 430 -14.51 -7.75 -2.01
C ASP A 430 -13.06 -7.43 -2.42
N ARG A 431 -12.86 -6.60 -3.46
CA ARG A 431 -11.55 -6.28 -4.06
C ARG A 431 -11.25 -4.79 -4.08
N PRO A 432 -11.15 -4.12 -2.92
CA PRO A 432 -10.80 -2.70 -2.86
C PRO A 432 -9.34 -2.46 -3.29
N LEU A 433 -9.11 -1.32 -3.93
CA LEU A 433 -7.81 -0.79 -4.34
C LEU A 433 -7.79 0.72 -4.11
N VAL A 434 -6.81 1.23 -3.37
CA VAL A 434 -6.60 2.67 -3.27
C VAL A 434 -6.03 3.16 -4.60
N THR A 435 -6.72 4.13 -5.21
CA THR A 435 -6.40 4.71 -6.53
C THR A 435 -6.07 6.19 -6.49
N GLY A 436 -6.14 6.80 -5.30
CA GLY A 436 -5.78 8.20 -5.12
C GLY A 436 -5.90 8.64 -3.67
N CYS A 437 -5.49 9.87 -3.40
CA CYS A 437 -5.66 10.57 -2.13
C CYS A 437 -6.29 11.92 -2.41
N VAL A 438 -7.13 12.41 -1.50
CA VAL A 438 -7.79 13.72 -1.63
C VAL A 438 -7.60 14.54 -0.35
N TYR A 439 -7.49 15.86 -0.52
CA TYR A 439 -7.54 16.81 0.59
C TYR A 439 -9.00 17.07 0.98
N ASN A 440 -9.22 17.42 2.24
CA ASN A 440 -10.55 17.71 2.78
C ASN A 440 -10.49 18.81 3.86
N GLY A 441 -11.62 19.10 4.51
CA GLY A 441 -11.72 20.16 5.52
C GLY A 441 -10.83 19.96 6.75
N THR A 442 -10.40 18.73 7.03
CA THR A 442 -9.49 18.40 8.14
C THR A 442 -8.04 18.32 7.65
N HIS A 443 -7.82 17.74 6.48
CA HIS A 443 -6.52 17.61 5.82
C HIS A 443 -6.41 18.64 4.70
N ALA A 444 -5.99 19.86 5.06
CA ALA A 444 -5.80 20.96 4.13
C ALA A 444 -4.65 20.71 3.14
N THR A 445 -4.68 21.42 2.02
CA THR A 445 -3.61 21.44 1.02
C THR A 445 -2.28 21.93 1.62
N PRO A 446 -1.12 21.57 1.06
CA PRO A 446 0.18 22.01 1.57
C PRO A 446 0.35 23.53 1.49
N VAL A 447 -0.33 24.19 0.56
CA VAL A 447 -0.29 25.64 0.39
C VAL A 447 -1.67 26.23 0.54
N THR A 448 -1.73 27.51 0.91
CA THR A 448 -2.99 28.23 1.03
C THR A 448 -3.55 28.52 -0.37
N LEU A 449 -4.68 27.89 -0.71
CA LEU A 449 -5.37 28.11 -1.97
C LEU A 449 -6.59 29.03 -1.77
N PRO A 450 -6.93 29.88 -2.77
CA PRO A 450 -6.32 30.00 -4.10
C PRO A 450 -5.08 30.92 -4.18
N ALA A 451 -4.60 31.47 -3.05
CA ALA A 451 -3.51 32.46 -3.04
C ALA A 451 -2.21 31.99 -3.73
N HIS A 452 -1.88 30.69 -3.60
CA HIS A 452 -0.69 30.07 -4.17
C HIS A 452 -1.01 29.06 -5.29
N GLN A 453 -2.00 29.35 -6.14
CA GLN A 453 -2.47 28.45 -7.19
C GLN A 453 -1.45 28.11 -8.30
N THR A 454 -0.35 28.88 -8.39
CA THR A 454 0.77 28.65 -9.34
C THR A 454 1.85 27.74 -8.76
N GLN A 455 1.70 27.23 -7.53
CA GLN A 455 2.68 26.38 -6.89
C GLN A 455 2.40 24.89 -7.10
N THR A 456 3.42 24.14 -7.50
CA THR A 456 3.44 22.67 -7.45
C THR A 456 4.30 22.23 -6.28
N VAL A 457 3.75 21.40 -5.38
CA VAL A 457 4.40 21.07 -4.10
C VAL A 457 4.38 19.57 -3.80
N LEU A 458 5.56 19.02 -3.53
CA LEU A 458 5.75 17.75 -2.83
C LEU A 458 6.27 18.07 -1.42
N ARG A 459 5.39 18.05 -0.42
CA ARG A 459 5.75 18.26 0.98
C ARG A 459 5.52 17.00 1.81
N THR A 460 6.54 16.62 2.56
CA THR A 460 6.50 15.51 3.52
C THR A 460 6.40 16.03 4.95
N ARG A 461 6.13 15.13 5.90
CA ARG A 461 6.13 15.43 7.34
C ARG A 461 6.97 14.39 8.07
N SER A 462 7.85 14.82 8.97
CA SER A 462 8.55 13.90 9.87
C SER A 462 7.55 13.03 10.63
N SER A 463 7.90 11.77 10.83
CA SER A 463 7.06 10.77 11.52
C SER A 463 7.90 10.10 12.60
N LYS A 464 7.41 9.88 13.83
CA LYS A 464 6.09 10.30 14.35
C LYS A 464 6.12 11.72 14.93
N GLN A 465 4.95 12.33 15.08
CA GLN A 465 4.67 13.61 15.75
C GLN A 465 5.44 14.81 15.19
N GLY A 466 5.78 14.77 13.90
CA GLY A 466 6.51 15.85 13.25
C GLY A 466 5.62 17.04 12.90
N THR A 467 6.11 18.25 13.15
CA THR A 467 5.47 19.50 12.71
C THR A 467 6.02 20.02 11.38
N ALA A 468 7.24 19.63 11.03
CA ALA A 468 7.94 19.99 9.79
C ALA A 468 8.39 18.73 9.01
N GLY A 469 8.91 18.91 7.80
CA GLY A 469 9.41 17.82 6.95
C GLY A 469 10.15 18.37 5.74
N ASN A 470 10.41 17.51 4.75
CA ASN A 470 11.13 17.88 3.54
C ASN A 470 10.16 18.43 2.48
N GLU A 471 10.65 19.31 1.60
CA GLU A 471 9.84 19.93 0.56
C GLU A 471 10.61 20.10 -0.75
N ILE A 472 9.91 19.80 -1.85
CA ILE A 472 10.24 20.25 -3.20
C ILE A 472 9.06 21.10 -3.67
N ARG A 473 9.33 22.36 -4.03
CA ARG A 473 8.32 23.30 -4.52
C ARG A 473 8.80 24.01 -5.77
N LEU A 474 7.89 24.10 -6.75
CA LEU A 474 8.06 24.86 -7.98
C LEU A 474 7.01 25.97 -7.99
N GLU A 475 7.45 27.22 -8.10
CA GLU A 475 6.59 28.39 -8.26
C GLU A 475 6.66 28.87 -9.72
N ASP A 476 5.52 28.89 -10.39
CA ASP A 476 5.38 29.31 -11.79
C ASP A 476 4.79 30.73 -11.94
N LYS A 477 4.73 31.50 -10.84
CA LYS A 477 4.35 32.91 -10.92
C LYS A 477 5.41 33.69 -11.69
N LYS A 478 5.01 34.17 -12.86
CA LYS A 478 5.84 34.96 -13.77
C LYS A 478 6.61 36.08 -13.05
N ASP A 479 7.89 36.21 -13.38
CA ASP A 479 8.83 37.21 -12.82
C ASP A 479 9.07 37.02 -11.31
N SER A 480 8.74 35.85 -10.77
CA SER A 480 8.88 35.44 -9.37
C SER A 480 9.01 33.91 -9.26
N GLU A 481 9.50 33.25 -10.32
CA GLU A 481 9.66 31.81 -10.39
C GLU A 481 10.70 31.34 -9.36
N GLU A 482 10.42 30.22 -8.70
CA GLU A 482 11.28 29.66 -7.65
C GLU A 482 11.33 28.13 -7.76
N PHE A 483 12.54 27.58 -7.66
CA PHE A 483 12.74 26.20 -7.26
C PHE A 483 13.22 26.16 -5.81
N TYR A 484 12.38 25.62 -4.92
CA TYR A 484 12.69 25.51 -3.50
C TYR A 484 12.90 24.04 -3.12
N LEU A 485 14.07 23.77 -2.55
CA LEU A 485 14.45 22.47 -2.02
C LEU A 485 14.80 22.61 -0.53
N HIS A 486 14.06 21.93 0.32
CA HIS A 486 14.27 21.94 1.77
C HIS A 486 14.49 20.54 2.32
N ALA A 487 15.63 20.33 2.97
CA ALA A 487 15.93 19.14 3.74
C ALA A 487 15.76 19.44 5.23
N GLN A 488 14.94 18.66 5.93
CA GLN A 488 14.66 18.89 7.35
C GLN A 488 15.84 18.57 8.27
N LYS A 489 16.78 17.73 7.79
CA LYS A 489 17.98 17.33 8.54
C LYS A 489 19.19 17.20 7.62
N ASP A 490 19.49 15.98 7.16
CA ASP A 490 20.68 15.69 6.37
C ASP A 490 20.32 15.75 4.87
N MET A 491 21.17 16.39 4.06
CA MET A 491 21.13 16.32 2.60
C MET A 491 22.40 15.63 2.11
N LYS A 492 22.25 14.51 1.40
CA LYS A 492 23.35 13.78 0.76
C LYS A 492 23.15 13.85 -0.76
N VAL A 493 24.23 14.16 -1.48
CA VAL A 493 24.21 14.30 -2.94
C VAL A 493 25.35 13.48 -3.51
N GLU A 494 25.03 12.55 -4.40
CA GLU A 494 25.98 11.68 -5.10
C GLU A 494 25.68 11.77 -6.60
N ILE A 495 26.71 12.02 -7.40
CA ILE A 495 26.62 12.21 -8.85
C ILE A 495 27.69 11.32 -9.48
N GLU A 496 27.25 10.32 -10.25
CA GLU A 496 28.12 9.26 -10.80
C GLU A 496 28.99 9.71 -11.97
N ASN A 497 28.70 10.88 -12.56
CA ASN A 497 29.45 11.40 -13.69
C ASN A 497 29.61 12.93 -13.54
N ASP A 498 29.03 13.71 -14.44
CA ASP A 498 29.27 15.16 -14.50
C ASP A 498 28.21 15.97 -13.74
N LEU A 499 28.66 16.94 -12.94
CA LEU A 499 27.83 18.02 -12.39
C LEU A 499 28.26 19.35 -13.02
N SER A 500 27.35 20.00 -13.73
CA SER A 500 27.55 21.35 -14.28
C SER A 500 26.57 22.33 -13.63
N VAL A 501 27.08 23.46 -13.15
CA VAL A 501 26.29 24.55 -12.55
C VAL A 501 26.65 25.84 -13.26
N THR A 502 25.65 26.55 -13.78
CA THR A 502 25.82 27.85 -14.44
C THR A 502 24.82 28.85 -13.87
N LEU A 503 25.32 29.92 -13.27
CA LEU A 503 24.52 31.09 -12.89
C LEU A 503 24.69 32.15 -13.97
N THR A 504 23.61 32.48 -14.70
CA THR A 504 23.67 33.41 -15.83
C THR A 504 23.72 34.87 -15.37
N GLU A 505 23.00 35.21 -14.30
CA GLU A 505 22.91 36.56 -13.76
C GLU A 505 22.68 36.51 -12.24
N GLY A 506 23.12 37.55 -11.53
CA GLY A 506 22.94 37.68 -10.08
C GLY A 506 24.16 37.26 -9.26
N SER A 507 23.91 36.76 -8.05
CA SER A 507 24.94 36.42 -7.07
C SER A 507 24.76 35.01 -6.51
N GLU A 508 25.86 34.30 -6.27
CA GLU A 508 25.88 33.06 -5.49
C GLU A 508 26.40 33.35 -4.08
N THR A 509 25.68 32.90 -3.04
CA THR A 509 26.12 33.00 -1.63
C THR A 509 26.15 31.61 -1.01
N ARG A 510 27.22 31.28 -0.30
CA ARG A 510 27.36 30.04 0.47
C ARG A 510 27.77 30.38 1.89
N THR A 511 26.88 30.11 2.85
CA THR A 511 27.11 30.37 4.27
C THR A 511 27.15 29.06 5.04
N LEU A 512 28.24 28.83 5.78
CA LEU A 512 28.33 27.77 6.78
C LEU A 512 28.40 28.44 8.15
N GLU A 513 27.30 28.43 8.90
CA GLU A 513 27.23 29.12 10.19
C GLU A 513 28.08 28.43 11.27
N LYS A 514 28.21 27.10 11.18
CA LYS A 514 28.98 26.29 12.13
C LYS A 514 29.50 25.01 11.48
N GLY A 515 30.72 24.65 11.82
CA GLY A 515 31.37 23.42 11.39
C GLY A 515 32.48 23.66 10.38
N ASP A 516 32.86 22.59 9.68
CA ASP A 516 34.02 22.58 8.79
C ASP A 516 33.60 22.44 7.33
N ARG A 517 34.40 23.02 6.42
CA ARG A 517 34.28 22.82 4.98
C ARG A 517 35.53 22.16 4.45
N THR A 518 35.37 21.04 3.76
CA THR A 518 36.44 20.34 3.06
C THR A 518 36.21 20.37 1.55
N ILE A 519 37.28 20.61 0.78
CA ILE A 519 37.30 20.48 -0.67
C ILE A 519 38.45 19.53 -0.99
N GLU A 520 38.16 18.40 -1.65
CA GLU A 520 39.15 17.39 -2.00
C GLU A 520 39.06 17.11 -3.50
N VAL A 521 40.16 17.33 -4.23
CA VAL A 521 40.33 16.92 -5.64
C VAL A 521 41.38 15.83 -5.67
N ARG A 522 40.95 14.56 -5.70
CA ARG A 522 41.86 13.41 -5.65
C ARG A 522 42.71 13.25 -6.91
N THR A 523 42.12 13.56 -8.06
CA THR A 523 42.77 13.48 -9.36
C THR A 523 42.37 14.67 -10.22
N GLY A 524 43.28 15.13 -11.06
CA GLY A 524 43.02 16.22 -12.00
C GLY A 524 43.51 17.58 -11.48
N LYS A 525 42.75 18.64 -11.81
CA LYS A 525 43.13 20.03 -11.57
C LYS A 525 41.97 20.82 -10.98
N GLU A 526 42.29 21.73 -10.06
CA GLU A 526 41.37 22.79 -9.64
C GLU A 526 41.78 24.10 -10.33
N VAL A 527 40.80 24.83 -10.86
CA VAL A 527 41.02 26.13 -11.51
C VAL A 527 40.07 27.15 -10.92
N HIS A 528 40.62 28.24 -10.40
CA HIS A 528 39.84 29.37 -9.88
C HIS A 528 40.17 30.63 -10.69
N SER A 529 39.21 31.14 -11.47
CA SER A 529 39.38 32.29 -12.35
C SER A 529 38.43 33.41 -11.94
N VAL A 530 38.98 34.56 -11.55
CA VAL A 530 38.23 35.73 -11.11
C VAL A 530 38.66 36.92 -11.95
N LYS A 531 37.74 37.49 -12.75
CA LYS A 531 38.02 38.69 -13.56
C LYS A 531 38.00 39.98 -12.74
N GLY A 532 37.12 40.03 -11.74
CA GLY A 532 37.02 41.15 -10.80
C GLY A 532 37.97 40.98 -9.62
N THR A 533 37.51 41.39 -8.44
CA THR A 533 38.28 41.28 -7.20
C THR A 533 38.10 39.91 -6.55
N ARG A 534 39.19 39.33 -6.05
CA ARG A 534 39.16 38.20 -5.10
C ARG A 534 39.65 38.70 -3.75
N GLU A 535 38.76 38.73 -2.76
CA GLU A 535 39.08 39.04 -1.37
C GLU A 535 39.11 37.76 -0.54
N LEU A 536 40.13 37.59 0.30
CA LEU A 536 40.28 36.46 1.21
C LEU A 536 40.67 37.00 2.59
N THR A 537 39.80 36.74 3.58
CA THR A 537 40.08 37.04 4.98
C THR A 537 40.10 35.73 5.76
N VAL A 538 41.22 35.46 6.43
CA VAL A 538 41.39 34.32 7.35
C VAL A 538 41.79 34.90 8.70
N THR A 539 40.97 34.69 9.73
CA THR A 539 41.23 35.23 11.08
C THR A 539 42.04 34.28 11.95
N GLY A 540 42.12 33.00 11.57
CA GLY A 540 42.99 32.00 12.17
C GLY A 540 44.23 31.74 11.32
N ASP A 541 44.87 30.59 11.56
CA ASP A 541 46.08 30.21 10.81
C ASP A 541 45.75 29.82 9.36
N GLU A 542 46.58 30.27 8.41
CA GLU A 542 46.56 29.80 7.03
C GLU A 542 47.84 29.00 6.73
N THR A 543 47.70 27.73 6.36
CA THR A 543 48.81 26.87 5.94
C THR A 543 48.69 26.57 4.44
N ARG A 544 49.78 26.81 3.68
CA ARG A 544 49.88 26.44 2.26
C ARG A 544 51.07 25.49 2.07
N ALA A 545 50.79 24.25 1.70
CA ALA A 545 51.80 23.26 1.37
C ALA A 545 51.74 22.94 -0.13
N ASN A 546 52.83 23.17 -0.85
CA ASN A 546 52.99 22.82 -2.26
C ASN A 546 54.18 21.86 -2.37
N GLU A 547 53.92 20.59 -2.69
CA GLU A 547 54.98 19.58 -2.85
C GLU A 547 55.78 19.76 -4.15
N ALA A 548 55.18 20.43 -5.14
CA ALA A 548 55.81 20.80 -6.40
C ALA A 548 56.08 22.33 -6.44
N GLY A 549 56.17 22.90 -7.64
CA GLY A 549 56.45 24.33 -7.79
C GLY A 549 55.27 25.22 -7.39
N PHE A 550 55.58 26.35 -6.74
CA PHE A 550 54.66 27.47 -6.52
C PHE A 550 55.10 28.67 -7.37
N LYS A 551 54.19 29.19 -8.21
CA LYS A 551 54.43 30.39 -9.02
C LYS A 551 53.43 31.47 -8.65
N HIS A 552 53.92 32.57 -8.09
CA HIS A 552 53.15 33.78 -7.87
C HIS A 552 53.64 34.87 -8.83
N THR A 553 52.76 35.39 -9.68
CA THR A 553 53.09 36.46 -10.62
C THR A 553 52.13 37.62 -10.39
N VAL A 554 52.67 38.78 -10.06
CA VAL A 554 51.92 40.01 -9.82
C VAL A 554 52.43 41.06 -10.80
N SER A 555 51.55 41.55 -11.68
CA SER A 555 51.91 42.58 -12.66
C SER A 555 51.85 44.00 -12.08
N GLY A 556 51.00 44.20 -11.07
CA GLY A 556 50.94 45.43 -10.28
C GLY A 556 51.82 45.33 -9.04
N ASP A 557 51.42 46.03 -7.98
CA ASP A 557 52.16 46.07 -6.73
C ASP A 557 51.95 44.78 -5.91
N TYR A 558 53.04 44.29 -5.31
CA TYR A 558 53.00 43.22 -4.31
C TYR A 558 53.45 43.80 -2.97
N THR A 559 52.52 43.94 -2.03
CA THR A 559 52.80 44.36 -0.66
C THR A 559 52.68 43.15 0.25
N LEU A 560 53.75 42.84 0.99
CA LEU A 560 53.75 41.85 2.06
C LEU A 560 54.06 42.56 3.37
N THR A 561 53.10 42.58 4.28
CA THR A 561 53.26 43.08 5.64
C THR A 561 53.21 41.89 6.60
N VAL A 562 54.21 41.77 7.47
CA VAL A 562 54.30 40.75 8.49
C VAL A 562 54.61 41.45 9.81
N ASP A 563 53.67 41.45 10.75
CA ASP A 563 53.86 42.09 12.06
C ASP A 563 54.75 41.25 12.99
N GLY A 564 54.79 39.93 12.76
CA GLY A 564 55.71 38.99 13.41
C GLY A 564 56.96 38.72 12.58
N ASP A 565 57.44 37.48 12.61
CA ASP A 565 58.65 37.06 11.90
C ASP A 565 58.36 36.60 10.47
N LEU A 566 59.18 37.05 9.51
CA LEU A 566 59.27 36.45 8.18
C LEU A 566 60.51 35.55 8.10
N VAL A 567 60.29 34.23 8.04
CA VAL A 567 61.37 33.24 7.88
C VAL A 567 61.40 32.73 6.44
N LEU A 568 62.57 32.82 5.82
CA LEU A 568 62.85 32.33 4.46
C LEU A 568 63.95 31.26 4.54
N ASP A 569 63.56 29.99 4.62
CA ASP A 569 64.47 28.84 4.55
C ASP A 569 64.46 28.25 3.13
N ILE A 570 65.55 28.49 2.38
CA ILE A 570 65.66 28.11 0.97
C ILE A 570 66.88 27.21 0.79
N GLY A 571 66.65 25.94 0.44
CA GLY A 571 67.71 25.00 0.06
C GLY A 571 68.32 25.25 -1.33
N GLY A 572 67.67 26.08 -2.15
CA GLY A 572 68.13 26.50 -3.48
C GLY A 572 68.69 27.94 -3.51
N THR A 573 68.51 28.60 -4.65
CA THR A 573 69.00 29.98 -4.86
C THR A 573 67.89 31.01 -4.60
N ILE A 574 68.21 32.04 -3.83
CA ILE A 574 67.42 33.28 -3.77
C ILE A 574 67.97 34.25 -4.82
N LEU A 575 67.12 34.72 -5.73
CA LEU A 575 67.48 35.73 -6.73
C LEU A 575 66.59 36.96 -6.60
N ILE A 576 67.16 38.09 -6.17
CA ILE A 576 66.48 39.38 -6.10
C ILE A 576 67.02 40.26 -7.22
N LYS A 577 66.17 40.61 -8.18
CA LYS A 577 66.50 41.53 -9.28
C LYS A 577 65.60 42.76 -9.20
N SER A 578 66.20 43.94 -9.08
CA SER A 578 65.49 45.21 -9.16
C SER A 578 66.11 46.06 -10.26
N ALA A 579 65.28 46.65 -11.12
CA ALA A 579 65.74 47.62 -12.13
C ALA A 579 66.03 49.00 -11.53
N LYS A 580 65.56 49.26 -10.30
CA LYS A 580 65.74 50.52 -9.59
C LYS A 580 66.62 50.30 -8.37
N SER A 581 66.02 50.21 -7.19
CA SER A 581 66.74 50.03 -5.92
C SER A 581 66.28 48.77 -5.20
N ILE A 582 67.17 48.27 -4.34
CA ILE A 582 66.85 47.35 -3.25
C ILE A 582 67.28 48.09 -1.97
N THR A 583 66.37 48.27 -1.02
CA THR A 583 66.64 48.90 0.27
C THR A 583 66.43 47.87 1.37
N VAL A 584 67.47 47.61 2.16
CA VAL A 584 67.42 46.70 3.31
C VAL A 584 67.77 47.51 4.55
N GLN A 585 66.83 47.61 5.49
CA GLN A 585 67.00 48.33 6.74
C GLN A 585 66.64 47.40 7.90
N SER A 586 67.50 47.35 8.93
CA SER A 586 67.24 46.64 10.18
C SER A 586 67.34 47.64 11.34
N GLY A 587 66.42 47.54 12.30
CA GLY A 587 66.43 48.39 13.49
C GLY A 587 67.52 48.02 14.50
N THR A 588 68.07 46.81 14.41
CA THR A 588 69.09 46.30 15.35
C THR A 588 70.30 45.75 14.62
N THR A 589 70.21 44.55 14.07
CA THR A 589 71.33 43.83 13.47
C THR A 589 70.98 43.40 12.05
N LEU A 590 71.92 43.58 11.13
CA LEU A 590 71.91 43.00 9.80
C LEU A 590 73.17 42.15 9.63
N THR A 591 73.03 40.85 9.37
CA THR A 591 74.15 39.91 9.26
C THR A 591 74.18 39.28 7.87
N HIS A 592 75.34 39.34 7.20
CA HIS A 592 75.61 38.60 5.97
C HIS A 592 76.72 37.58 6.21
N LYS A 593 76.45 36.31 5.93
CA LYS A 593 77.42 35.21 6.06
C LYS A 593 77.30 34.30 4.83
N ALA A 594 78.43 34.04 4.16
CA ALA A 594 78.50 33.13 3.03
C ALA A 594 79.57 32.05 3.29
N GLY A 595 79.32 30.82 2.83
CA GLY A 595 80.23 29.68 3.02
C GLY A 595 81.45 29.69 2.09
N SER A 596 81.29 30.21 0.87
CA SER A 596 82.35 30.23 -0.15
C SER A 596 82.84 31.65 -0.45
N SER A 597 81.95 32.53 -0.90
CA SER A 597 82.29 33.90 -1.26
C SER A 597 81.15 34.86 -0.97
N LEU A 598 81.50 36.10 -0.62
CA LEU A 598 80.61 37.25 -0.58
C LEU A 598 81.25 38.32 -1.48
N SER A 599 80.59 38.65 -2.60
CA SER A 599 81.05 39.70 -3.54
C SER A 599 80.13 40.91 -3.45
N ASN A 600 80.71 42.09 -3.31
CA ASN A 600 80.02 43.37 -3.38
C ASN A 600 80.70 44.20 -4.48
N GLU A 601 79.98 44.46 -5.55
CA GLU A 601 80.46 45.20 -6.72
C GLU A 601 79.53 46.37 -7.02
N ALA A 602 80.11 47.55 -7.20
CA ALA A 602 79.37 48.75 -7.58
C ALA A 602 80.14 49.50 -8.66
N ALA A 603 79.45 49.97 -9.71
CA ALA A 603 80.07 50.66 -10.83
C ALA A 603 80.61 52.06 -10.46
N THR A 604 79.95 52.74 -9.52
CA THR A 604 80.28 54.13 -9.15
C THR A 604 80.92 54.22 -7.77
N ALA A 605 80.24 53.70 -6.74
CA ALA A 605 80.72 53.78 -5.38
C ALA A 605 80.21 52.60 -4.54
N LEU A 606 81.11 52.03 -3.74
CA LEU A 606 80.78 51.16 -2.62
C LEU A 606 81.19 51.90 -1.34
N SER A 607 80.23 52.26 -0.50
CA SER A 607 80.46 52.98 0.76
C SER A 607 80.19 52.07 1.95
N ASN A 608 81.14 52.00 2.89
CA ASN A 608 80.97 51.35 4.17
C ASN A 608 81.28 52.37 5.26
N GLU A 609 80.27 52.69 6.07
CA GLU A 609 80.39 53.63 7.19
C GLU A 609 79.92 52.95 8.47
N ALA A 610 80.71 53.07 9.54
CA ALA A 610 80.37 52.54 10.85
C ALA A 610 80.63 53.61 11.91
N GLY A 611 79.67 53.84 12.81
CA GLY A 611 79.78 54.90 13.83
C GLY A 611 80.81 54.62 14.94
N THR A 612 81.25 53.36 15.11
CA THR A 612 82.20 52.98 16.18
C THR A 612 83.41 52.23 15.64
N ALA A 613 83.19 51.15 14.89
CA ALA A 613 84.29 50.34 14.36
C ALA A 613 83.91 49.69 13.03
N LEU A 614 84.85 49.68 12.10
CA LEU A 614 84.83 48.87 10.88
C LEU A 614 86.02 47.90 10.94
N THR A 615 85.77 46.59 10.93
CA THR A 615 86.82 45.57 11.06
C THR A 615 86.84 44.66 9.84
N ASN A 616 87.98 44.61 9.15
CA ASN A 616 88.23 43.69 8.04
C ASN A 616 89.31 42.68 8.46
N LYS A 617 88.99 41.39 8.40
CA LYS A 617 89.90 40.30 8.77
C LYS A 617 89.83 39.19 7.73
N ALA A 618 90.98 38.73 7.25
CA ALA A 618 91.09 37.58 6.34
C ALA A 618 92.10 36.58 6.89
N GLY A 619 91.87 35.27 6.65
CA GLY A 619 92.75 34.19 7.13
C GLY A 619 94.02 34.02 6.31
N THR A 620 93.98 34.30 5.01
CA THR A 620 95.11 34.08 4.09
C THR A 620 95.66 35.40 3.57
N SER A 621 94.82 36.25 2.99
CA SER A 621 95.23 37.54 2.44
C SER A 621 94.10 38.56 2.50
N LEU A 622 94.46 39.81 2.77
CA LEU A 622 93.60 40.97 2.60
C LEU A 622 94.29 41.91 1.61
N THR A 623 93.67 42.12 0.44
CA THR A 623 94.23 42.97 -0.62
C THR A 623 93.37 44.22 -0.77
N ASN A 624 93.97 45.38 -0.58
CA ASN A 624 93.36 46.67 -0.88
C ASN A 624 94.09 47.29 -2.08
N GLN A 625 93.37 47.47 -3.19
CA GLN A 625 93.92 48.02 -4.42
C GLN A 625 93.03 49.16 -4.92
N ALA A 626 93.64 50.28 -5.30
CA ALA A 626 92.96 51.41 -5.92
C ALA A 626 93.73 51.84 -7.18
N GLY A 627 93.01 52.17 -8.26
CA GLY A 627 93.62 52.54 -9.54
C GLY A 627 94.31 53.92 -9.54
N THR A 628 93.82 54.85 -8.71
CA THR A 628 94.35 56.22 -8.64
C THR A 628 95.01 56.51 -7.30
N SER A 629 94.31 56.26 -6.19
CA SER A 629 94.82 56.53 -4.84
C SER A 629 94.16 55.64 -3.80
N LEU A 630 94.96 55.09 -2.88
CA LEU A 630 94.48 54.51 -1.63
C LEU A 630 94.85 55.46 -0.49
N THR A 631 93.85 55.95 0.25
CA THR A 631 94.05 56.91 1.35
C THR A 631 93.62 56.29 2.67
N ASN A 632 94.58 56.07 3.57
CA ASN A 632 94.31 55.70 4.96
C ASN A 632 94.61 56.90 5.85
N LYS A 633 93.59 57.42 6.55
CA LYS A 633 93.73 58.53 7.49
C LYS A 633 93.22 58.10 8.85
N ALA A 634 94.02 58.34 9.89
CA ALA A 634 93.64 58.14 11.28
C ALA A 634 94.17 59.31 12.11
N SER A 635 93.33 59.89 12.98
CA SER A 635 93.71 61.06 13.77
C SER A 635 94.60 60.72 14.96
N LEU A 636 94.39 59.55 15.58
CA LEU A 636 95.16 59.08 16.74
C LEU A 636 96.37 58.23 16.34
N GLY A 637 96.19 57.30 15.41
CA GLY A 637 97.28 56.43 14.98
C GLY A 637 96.88 55.50 13.84
N LEU A 638 97.83 55.26 12.94
CA LEU A 638 97.77 54.22 11.92
C LEU A 638 98.88 53.21 12.23
N VAL A 639 98.51 51.95 12.46
CA VAL A 639 99.45 50.87 12.76
C VAL A 639 99.49 49.90 11.58
N ASN A 640 100.66 49.78 10.95
CA ASN A 640 100.94 48.76 9.96
C ASN A 640 101.98 47.79 10.54
N GLN A 641 101.60 46.54 10.74
CA GLN A 641 102.45 45.52 11.33
C GLN A 641 102.41 44.26 10.46
N ALA A 642 103.58 43.66 10.22
CA ALA A 642 103.71 42.39 9.53
C ALA A 642 104.61 41.45 10.35
N GLY A 643 104.31 40.15 10.36
CA GLY A 643 105.08 39.17 11.13
C GLY A 643 106.43 38.79 10.52
N THR A 644 106.55 38.87 9.19
CA THR A 644 107.78 38.53 8.45
C THR A 644 108.33 39.72 7.68
N THR A 645 107.53 40.30 6.78
CA THR A 645 107.98 41.36 5.86
C THR A 645 106.89 42.41 5.69
N LEU A 646 107.27 43.69 5.80
CA LEU A 646 106.47 44.82 5.37
C LEU A 646 107.18 45.48 4.17
N ASP A 647 106.62 45.27 2.98
CA ASP A 647 107.16 45.84 1.73
C ASP A 647 106.39 47.09 1.32
N ASN A 648 107.08 48.23 1.30
CA ASN A 648 106.60 49.44 0.64
C ASN A 648 107.36 49.60 -0.67
N LYS A 649 106.65 49.59 -1.80
CA LYS A 649 107.24 49.67 -3.15
C LYS A 649 106.47 50.71 -3.97
N GLY A 650 107.20 51.66 -4.54
CA GLY A 650 106.67 52.71 -5.40
C GLY A 650 107.80 53.53 -6.00
N ALA A 651 107.53 54.29 -7.07
CA ALA A 651 108.53 55.18 -7.67
C ALA A 651 109.04 56.23 -6.68
N MET A 652 108.19 56.61 -5.71
CA MET A 652 108.54 57.41 -4.55
C MET A 652 107.81 56.88 -3.32
N ILE A 653 108.52 56.80 -2.21
CA ILE A 653 107.96 56.56 -0.88
C ILE A 653 108.31 57.78 -0.04
N ASN A 654 107.29 58.53 0.39
CA ASN A 654 107.47 59.72 1.20
C ASN A 654 106.92 59.47 2.60
N ASN A 655 107.81 59.19 3.53
CA ASN A 655 107.50 59.08 4.95
C ASN A 655 107.97 60.36 5.63
N LYS A 656 107.04 61.11 6.23
CA LYS A 656 107.31 62.37 6.90
C LYS A 656 106.58 62.40 8.23
N ALA A 657 107.34 62.52 9.32
CA ALA A 657 106.79 62.82 10.63
C ALA A 657 107.10 64.28 11.01
N SER A 658 106.15 64.96 11.65
CA SER A 658 106.34 66.34 12.11
C SER A 658 107.06 66.43 13.46
N ALA A 659 106.86 65.44 14.33
CA ALA A 659 107.49 65.40 15.65
C ALA A 659 108.73 64.48 15.65
N MET A 660 108.55 63.21 15.30
CA MET A 660 109.61 62.21 15.35
C MET A 660 109.31 61.07 14.38
N GLN A 661 110.31 60.68 13.60
CA GLN A 661 110.27 59.45 12.83
C GLN A 661 111.34 58.52 13.40
N THR A 662 110.90 57.40 13.96
CA THR A 662 111.79 56.36 14.47
C THR A 662 111.82 55.21 13.48
N VAL A 663 113.02 54.82 13.08
CA VAL A 663 113.26 53.61 12.30
C VAL A 663 114.18 52.75 13.15
N ASP A 664 113.62 51.66 13.68
CA ASP A 664 114.35 50.73 14.54
C ASP A 664 114.47 49.38 13.83
N GLY A 665 115.68 48.82 13.83
CA GLY A 665 116.01 47.57 13.15
C GLY A 665 116.74 46.64 14.10
N GLY A 666 116.02 45.72 14.74
CA GLY A 666 116.57 44.81 15.75
C GLY A 666 117.62 43.80 15.25
N GLY A 667 117.86 43.71 13.93
CA GLY A 667 118.89 42.86 13.34
C GLY A 667 119.85 43.65 12.45
N MET A 668 119.35 44.16 11.32
CA MET A 668 120.14 44.94 10.37
C MET A 668 119.26 45.92 9.60
N LEU A 669 119.59 47.20 9.66
CA LEU A 669 119.01 48.21 8.78
C LEU A 669 119.90 48.38 7.55
N THR A 670 119.34 48.13 6.37
CA THR A 670 120.06 48.31 5.10
C THR A 670 119.40 49.42 4.28
N LEU A 671 120.11 50.52 4.08
CA LEU A 671 119.73 51.58 3.15
C LEU A 671 120.53 51.43 1.86
N LYS A 672 119.84 51.29 0.72
CA LYS A 672 120.46 51.17 -0.61
C LYS A 672 119.81 52.17 -1.55
N GLY A 673 120.63 52.96 -2.25
CA GLY A 673 120.17 53.93 -3.25
C GLY A 673 121.34 54.57 -3.99
N GLY A 674 121.11 55.07 -5.20
CA GLY A 674 122.13 55.79 -5.98
C GLY A 674 122.61 57.09 -5.33
N LEU A 675 121.79 57.66 -4.42
CA LEU A 675 122.15 58.77 -3.55
C LEU A 675 121.36 58.68 -2.23
N VAL A 676 122.05 58.66 -1.10
CA VAL A 676 121.45 58.72 0.23
C VAL A 676 121.93 60.00 0.90
N LYS A 677 121.00 60.88 1.25
CA LYS A 677 121.29 62.16 1.90
C LYS A 677 120.67 62.13 3.30
N ILE A 678 121.53 62.00 4.31
CA ILE A 678 121.18 62.09 5.72
C ILE A 678 121.68 63.47 6.16
N ASN A 679 120.78 64.31 6.64
CA ASN A 679 121.12 65.60 7.23
C ASN A 679 121.01 65.53 8.74
#